data_AF-A0A8C8RR95-F1
#
_entry.id   AF-A0A8C8RR95-F1
#
_cell.length_a   1.000
_cell.length_b   1.000
_cell.length_c   1.000
_cell.angle_alpha   90.00
_cell.angle_beta   90.00
_cell.angle_gamma   90.00
#
_symmetry.space_group_name_H-M   'P 1'
#
loop_
_entity.id
_entity.type
_entity.pdbx_description
1 polymer ?
#
loop_
_entity_poly.entity_id
_entity_poly.type
_entity_poly.pdbx_seq_one_letter_code
_entity_poly.pdbx_strand_id
1 'polypeptide(L)'
;MRGACNCTFLFKFAGGGTLSLNGLPATGNVTENSPANVLVYTFSVTLSPSPSQVASGYPLIINSNPLTEAFRIDPGGTHTYKVVTTGKPVLDYETMPTSFDLQIYVNDTAGASDLQLLTVQIIDVNEPPVFRGNMADQTVMIYILEGRTPPGNIYQIDADDPEKSQLTVTGVMEEHLPLLNFFVSSRKERVYRIPEEMSTGAVVANITAKDPDYQDRISRLVYSINPPNTHFSINPLTGIIYVATRIDREAAPLRLHPNISLVIRVEDSPSGGQTNEIEITVIIEDLNDNPPECNLYTFRYDTYETATTGTVLLDLRTYCQDIDVEPTNNEFNFSGLSGLGSNKFTLEPAGSGRVVLTGNLDFENPANLLVEEYTLTVVVQDIAKPYYANNIYIYIRIIPVNEFLPVFNSSSYVFNVSEITRAGSSIGKVSATDKDLPFTGITYSIVAGGSTPDYTNVFWIDPNEGNLKIIASLDYETEQKFILTVQASDTEKLTTVSVTINVLEVNDEPPVCSPGSYTLSIPVGLTVGTNIEGFRIVCVDRDSSPRAFRYFINSGNMNNHFAFSPSAGSNISQLILASRFDYDNGLDTIWNYKLRVYITDDNLLTSTNRATALIETGTVMLSIKVIPKPTTTVATTPAITLLISTENIYSETAWYVPFLISIGSLLLLGLLGYLTFLLAKYIRTHCPRKPKAEKRPLRNKKSYYQRPQSSSWPNCAKIFQNARQYMKCKLLLFSRCGLRRQFLSPGLH
;
A
#
# COMPACT_ATOMS: atom_id res chain seq x y z
N MET A 1 125.21 69.17 -6.19
CA MET A 1 126.07 70.10 -6.98
C MET A 1 126.69 71.10 -6.03
N ARG A 2 128.00 71.36 -6.21
CA ARG A 2 128.87 72.36 -5.56
C ARG A 2 129.20 72.13 -4.07
N GLY A 3 130.49 72.00 -3.81
CA GLY A 3 131.06 71.88 -2.47
C GLY A 3 131.78 73.15 -1.99
N ALA A 4 132.26 73.09 -0.75
CA ALA A 4 133.37 73.82 -0.13
C ALA A 4 133.44 73.27 1.32
N CYS A 5 134.43 72.46 1.71
CA CYS A 5 135.78 72.80 2.18
C CYS A 5 135.83 73.57 3.52
N ASN A 6 136.39 72.86 4.53
CA ASN A 6 137.17 73.29 5.70
C ASN A 6 136.56 74.21 6.78
N CYS A 7 136.61 73.75 8.04
CA CYS A 7 137.77 74.04 8.91
C CYS A 7 137.69 73.28 10.25
N THR A 8 138.76 72.55 10.57
CA THR A 8 139.04 71.91 11.87
C THR A 8 139.35 72.98 12.92
N PHE A 9 138.84 72.84 14.14
CA PHE A 9 139.50 73.38 15.34
C PHE A 9 139.40 72.38 16.51
N LEU A 10 140.49 71.67 16.72
CA LEU A 10 140.87 71.04 17.98
C LEU A 10 141.24 72.14 18.98
N PHE A 11 140.57 72.20 20.12
CA PHE A 11 141.13 72.79 21.33
C PHE A 11 141.02 71.81 22.49
N LYS A 12 142.18 71.25 22.87
CA LYS A 12 142.40 70.57 24.15
C LYS A 12 143.13 71.59 25.02
N PHE A 13 142.44 72.18 26.01
CA PHE A 13 143.11 72.88 27.10
C PHE A 13 143.15 71.95 28.32
N ALA A 14 144.37 71.56 28.69
CA ALA A 14 144.66 70.92 29.96
C ALA A 14 144.99 72.02 30.99
N GLY A 15 144.30 72.00 32.14
CA GLY A 15 144.70 72.81 33.29
C GLY A 15 143.57 73.15 34.27
N GLY A 16 143.11 72.17 35.06
CA GLY A 16 142.65 72.43 36.44
C GLY A 16 141.16 72.62 36.72
N GLY A 17 140.30 71.68 36.31
CA GLY A 17 138.90 71.54 36.78
C GLY A 17 138.17 70.47 35.96
N THR A 18 137.54 69.47 36.58
CA THR A 18 136.84 68.38 35.88
C THR A 18 135.32 68.59 35.88
N LEU A 19 134.72 68.70 34.69
CA LEU A 19 133.28 68.66 34.42
C LEU A 19 132.99 67.47 33.47
N SER A 20 131.99 66.65 33.79
CA SER A 20 131.65 65.42 33.04
C SER A 20 130.15 65.17 33.00
N LEU A 21 129.63 64.82 31.82
CA LEU A 21 128.28 64.27 31.62
C LEU A 21 128.29 62.77 31.93
N ASN A 22 127.54 62.35 32.94
CA ASN A 22 127.43 60.97 33.36
C ASN A 22 126.14 60.34 32.82
N GLY A 23 126.24 59.08 32.39
CA GLY A 23 125.13 58.38 31.73
C GLY A 23 125.03 58.69 30.25
N LEU A 24 126.00 59.39 29.67
CA LEU A 24 126.18 59.56 28.23
C LEU A 24 127.57 59.00 27.84
N PRO A 25 127.83 58.68 26.56
CA PRO A 25 126.84 58.55 25.48
C PRO A 25 125.89 57.37 25.73
N ALA A 26 124.63 57.47 25.28
CA ALA A 26 123.58 56.46 25.50
C ALA A 26 122.52 56.41 24.39
N THR A 27 121.61 55.43 24.46
CA THR A 27 120.42 55.33 23.58
C THR A 27 119.15 55.37 24.43
N GLY A 28 118.18 56.21 24.05
CA GLY A 28 116.83 56.26 24.60
C GLY A 28 115.79 55.87 23.55
N ASN A 29 114.61 55.42 23.97
CA ASN A 29 113.55 54.99 23.06
C ASN A 29 112.26 55.77 23.35
N VAL A 30 111.47 56.03 22.31
CA VAL A 30 110.13 56.64 22.42
C VAL A 30 109.22 56.09 21.33
N THR A 31 107.95 55.86 21.61
CA THR A 31 106.97 55.43 20.60
C THR A 31 106.58 56.60 19.71
N GLU A 32 106.24 56.35 18.45
CA GLU A 32 105.67 57.37 17.59
C GLU A 32 104.33 57.90 18.13
N ASN A 33 103.90 59.05 17.62
CA ASN A 33 102.72 59.80 18.04
C ASN A 33 102.65 60.04 19.56
N SER A 34 103.78 59.89 20.26
CA SER A 34 103.89 60.13 21.70
C SER A 34 103.50 61.58 22.02
N PRO A 35 102.69 61.80 23.06
CA PRO A 35 102.35 63.15 23.50
C PRO A 35 103.61 63.89 23.98
N ALA A 36 103.49 65.21 24.14
CA ALA A 36 104.56 66.01 24.74
C ALA A 36 104.87 65.57 26.18
N ASN A 37 106.12 65.75 26.61
CA ASN A 37 106.66 65.49 27.95
C ASN A 37 106.90 64.00 28.28
N VAL A 38 106.95 63.12 27.28
CA VAL A 38 107.33 61.72 27.48
C VAL A 38 108.84 61.64 27.74
N LEU A 39 109.23 60.95 28.81
CA LEU A 39 110.63 60.76 29.19
C LEU A 39 111.34 59.84 28.21
N VAL A 40 112.41 60.33 27.61
CA VAL A 40 113.27 59.58 26.69
C VAL A 40 114.51 59.03 27.40
N TYR A 41 115.22 59.88 28.16
CA TYR A 41 116.44 59.48 28.88
C TYR A 41 116.75 60.43 30.05
N THR A 42 117.52 59.96 31.05
CA THR A 42 117.97 60.78 32.21
C THR A 42 119.49 60.70 32.35
N PHE A 43 120.16 61.85 32.51
CA PHE A 43 121.62 61.95 32.69
C PHE A 43 121.96 62.93 33.82
N SER A 44 123.20 62.94 34.30
CA SER A 44 123.65 63.84 35.37
C SER A 44 124.98 64.52 35.07
N VAL A 45 125.29 65.61 35.76
CA VAL A 45 126.52 66.39 35.60
C VAL A 45 127.33 66.32 36.89
N THR A 46 128.61 66.01 36.81
CA THR A 46 129.53 66.06 37.97
C THR A 46 130.50 67.23 37.87
N LEU A 47 130.65 67.96 38.97
CA LEU A 47 131.55 69.12 39.15
C LEU A 47 132.62 68.76 40.21
N SER A 48 133.85 69.29 40.11
CA SER A 48 134.92 69.06 41.11
C SER A 48 135.80 70.29 41.35
N PRO A 49 136.33 70.51 42.58
CA PRO A 49 135.62 71.01 43.76
C PRO A 49 135.51 72.55 43.81
N SER A 50 134.40 72.97 44.46
CA SER A 50 133.87 74.29 44.89
C SER A 50 134.69 75.59 44.67
N PRO A 51 134.05 76.71 44.22
CA PRO A 51 132.62 76.89 43.95
C PRO A 51 132.36 77.08 42.43
N SER A 52 132.38 76.01 41.63
CA SER A 52 131.85 76.02 40.26
C SER A 52 130.39 75.55 40.25
N GLN A 53 129.53 76.21 39.47
CA GLN A 53 128.15 75.81 39.20
C GLN A 53 127.95 75.63 37.68
N VAL A 54 127.01 74.77 37.28
CA VAL A 54 126.60 74.70 35.87
C VAL A 54 126.10 76.07 35.43
N ALA A 55 126.62 76.58 34.30
CA ALA A 55 126.27 77.90 33.82
C ALA A 55 124.77 77.98 33.50
N SER A 56 124.15 79.14 33.77
CA SER A 56 122.72 79.36 33.52
C SER A 56 122.40 79.10 32.04
N GLY A 57 121.38 78.29 31.77
CA GLY A 57 120.97 77.89 30.43
C GLY A 57 121.58 76.58 29.93
N TYR A 58 122.47 75.92 30.68
CA TYR A 58 123.02 74.60 30.35
C TYR A 58 122.42 73.49 31.23
N PRO A 59 122.42 72.22 30.78
CA PRO A 59 122.89 71.68 29.49
C PRO A 59 121.92 71.97 28.32
N LEU A 60 122.45 72.00 27.09
CA LEU A 60 121.72 72.30 25.86
C LEU A 60 121.89 71.18 24.82
N ILE A 61 120.88 71.01 23.96
CA ILE A 61 121.00 70.22 22.73
C ILE A 61 121.49 71.18 21.64
N ILE A 62 122.63 70.91 21.02
CA ILE A 62 123.28 71.82 20.05
C ILE A 62 123.28 71.28 18.61
N ASN A 63 122.22 70.58 18.23
CA ASN A 63 122.09 69.94 16.92
C ASN A 63 121.80 70.91 15.77
N SER A 64 122.22 70.54 14.56
CA SER A 64 121.91 71.26 13.32
C SER A 64 120.60 70.82 12.63
N ASN A 65 119.98 69.70 13.05
CA ASN A 65 118.75 69.19 12.44
C ASN A 65 117.49 69.80 13.10
N PRO A 66 116.65 70.55 12.38
CA PRO A 66 115.46 71.19 12.94
C PRO A 66 114.44 70.20 13.51
N LEU A 67 114.42 68.95 13.06
CA LEU A 67 113.53 67.92 13.61
C LEU A 67 113.87 67.52 15.05
N THR A 68 115.05 67.88 15.55
CA THR A 68 115.45 67.61 16.93
C THR A 68 114.82 68.56 17.95
N GLU A 69 114.07 69.59 17.49
CA GLU A 69 113.12 70.35 18.31
C GLU A 69 112.00 69.47 18.89
N ALA A 70 111.82 68.25 18.38
CA ALA A 70 110.96 67.23 18.97
C ALA A 70 111.41 66.84 20.40
N PHE A 71 112.63 67.19 20.82
CA PHE A 71 113.19 66.89 22.14
C PHE A 71 113.67 68.16 22.84
N ARG A 72 113.53 68.17 24.17
CA ARG A 72 114.11 69.22 25.04
C ARG A 72 114.66 68.62 26.32
N ILE A 73 115.46 69.39 27.03
CA ILE A 73 116.03 69.00 28.32
C ILE A 73 115.27 69.72 29.45
N ASP A 74 114.67 68.95 30.35
CA ASP A 74 114.00 69.43 31.55
C ASP A 74 114.86 69.13 32.81
N PRO A 75 114.84 69.98 33.85
CA PRO A 75 115.54 69.71 35.10
C PRO A 75 114.91 68.54 35.87
N GLY A 76 115.72 67.56 36.28
CA GLY A 76 115.31 66.35 36.98
C GLY A 76 115.65 66.30 38.48
N GLY A 77 116.58 67.14 38.95
CA GLY A 77 117.06 67.24 40.33
C GLY A 77 118.38 68.02 40.42
N THR A 78 119.04 68.04 41.58
CA THR A 78 120.34 68.70 41.76
C THR A 78 121.40 68.05 40.86
N HIS A 79 121.79 68.75 39.79
CA HIS A 79 122.69 68.27 38.73
C HIS A 79 122.19 67.05 37.92
N THR A 80 120.88 66.80 37.87
CA THR A 80 120.26 65.74 37.07
C THR A 80 119.28 66.33 36.06
N TYR A 81 119.28 65.81 34.82
CA TYR A 81 118.51 66.33 33.69
C TYR A 81 117.81 65.21 32.93
N LYS A 82 116.66 65.53 32.33
CA LYS A 82 115.80 64.60 31.60
C LYS A 82 115.60 65.08 30.18
N VAL A 83 115.83 64.21 29.20
CA VAL A 83 115.43 64.46 27.82
C VAL A 83 113.99 63.99 27.65
N VAL A 84 113.12 64.89 27.22
CA VAL A 84 111.68 64.63 27.05
C VAL A 84 111.21 65.08 25.67
N THR A 85 110.10 64.52 25.18
CA THR A 85 109.46 64.96 23.93
C THR A 85 108.80 66.33 24.07
N THR A 86 108.77 67.12 23.00
CA THR A 86 108.02 68.40 22.92
C THR A 86 106.66 68.26 22.25
N GLY A 87 106.46 67.18 21.49
CA GLY A 87 105.30 66.97 20.63
C GLY A 87 105.27 67.86 19.38
N LYS A 88 106.36 68.57 19.08
CA LYS A 88 106.48 69.47 17.91
C LYS A 88 107.91 69.43 17.33
N PRO A 89 108.13 68.87 16.12
CA PRO A 89 107.14 68.14 15.31
C PRO A 89 106.67 66.84 16.01
N VAL A 90 105.49 66.34 15.63
CA VAL A 90 104.97 65.04 16.10
C VAL A 90 105.87 63.95 15.53
N LEU A 91 106.37 63.04 16.36
CA LEU A 91 107.22 61.95 15.91
C LEU A 91 106.36 60.91 15.20
N ASP A 92 106.36 60.89 13.88
CA ASP A 92 105.59 59.97 13.03
C ASP A 92 106.58 59.02 12.33
N TYR A 93 106.42 57.71 12.53
CA TYR A 93 107.38 56.70 12.08
C TYR A 93 107.37 56.53 10.55
N GLU A 94 106.20 56.67 9.93
CA GLU A 94 106.02 56.53 8.47
C GLU A 94 106.56 57.73 7.72
N THR A 95 106.54 58.94 8.32
CA THR A 95 106.90 60.18 7.64
C THR A 95 108.19 60.86 8.13
N MET A 96 108.76 60.44 9.27
CA MET A 96 109.97 61.05 9.86
C MET A 96 111.15 60.07 10.02
N PRO A 97 112.37 60.56 10.31
CA PRO A 97 113.49 59.68 10.62
C PRO A 97 113.20 58.80 11.85
N THR A 98 113.52 57.51 11.75
CA THR A 98 113.28 56.53 12.82
C THR A 98 114.32 56.60 13.96
N SER A 99 115.35 57.43 13.82
CA SER A 99 116.32 57.72 14.88
C SER A 99 116.85 59.16 14.84
N PHE A 100 117.15 59.72 16.02
CA PHE A 100 117.65 61.08 16.21
C PHE A 100 118.89 61.11 17.11
N ASP A 101 119.98 61.72 16.65
CA ASP A 101 121.23 61.82 17.41
C ASP A 101 121.36 63.20 18.08
N LEU A 102 121.18 63.29 19.40
CA LEU A 102 121.19 64.53 20.19
C LEU A 102 122.57 64.82 20.80
N GLN A 103 123.21 65.92 20.40
CA GLN A 103 124.47 66.40 20.96
C GLN A 103 124.22 67.28 22.19
N ILE A 104 124.49 66.73 23.37
CA ILE A 104 124.26 67.36 24.67
C ILE A 104 125.54 68.05 25.14
N TYR A 105 125.49 69.39 25.22
CA TYR A 105 126.59 70.25 25.61
C TYR A 105 126.35 70.87 26.99
N VAL A 106 127.36 70.86 27.86
CA VAL A 106 127.30 71.50 29.17
C VAL A 106 128.57 72.32 29.43
N ASN A 107 128.41 73.44 30.15
CA ASN A 107 129.50 74.34 30.53
C ASN A 107 129.29 74.81 31.98
N ASP A 108 130.37 75.06 32.72
CA ASP A 108 130.32 75.65 34.06
C ASP A 108 130.70 77.14 34.09
N THR A 109 130.52 77.79 35.25
CA THR A 109 130.92 79.19 35.46
C THR A 109 132.42 79.42 35.47
N ALA A 110 133.24 78.36 35.48
CA ALA A 110 134.71 78.42 35.45
C ALA A 110 135.27 78.20 34.03
N GLY A 111 134.41 77.91 33.04
CA GLY A 111 134.78 77.72 31.64
C GLY A 111 135.13 76.28 31.25
N ALA A 112 134.87 75.28 32.11
CA ALA A 112 135.01 73.87 31.75
C ALA A 112 133.74 73.35 31.06
N SER A 113 133.91 72.60 29.96
CA SER A 113 132.79 72.10 29.16
C SER A 113 132.94 70.63 28.75
N ASP A 114 131.81 69.94 28.57
CA ASP A 114 131.73 68.57 28.05
C ASP A 114 130.62 68.45 26.99
N LEU A 115 130.79 67.56 26.02
CA LEU A 115 129.88 67.33 24.90
C LEU A 115 129.75 65.83 24.64
N GLN A 116 128.53 65.29 24.77
CA GLN A 116 128.26 63.88 24.55
C GLN A 116 126.98 63.63 23.77
N LEU A 117 126.83 62.42 23.22
CA LEU A 117 125.74 62.06 22.30
C LEU A 117 124.67 61.20 22.97
N LEU A 118 123.39 61.49 22.72
CA LEU A 118 122.24 60.65 23.04
C LEU A 118 121.49 60.30 21.75
N THR A 119 121.46 59.02 21.37
CA THR A 119 120.65 58.55 20.23
C THR A 119 119.24 58.19 20.70
N VAL A 120 118.20 58.70 20.03
CA VAL A 120 116.80 58.39 20.32
C VAL A 120 116.23 57.52 19.21
N GLN A 121 115.69 56.34 19.51
CA GLN A 121 115.00 55.47 18.55
C GLN A 121 113.47 55.60 18.66
N ILE A 122 112.80 55.70 17.51
CA ILE A 122 111.33 55.75 17.41
C ILE A 122 110.78 54.34 17.23
N ILE A 123 109.72 53.99 17.98
CA ILE A 123 109.03 52.69 17.91
C ILE A 123 107.68 52.86 17.20
N ASP A 124 107.47 52.06 16.14
CA ASP A 124 106.28 51.94 15.28
C ASP A 124 105.03 51.37 16.00
N VAL A 125 103.83 51.90 15.71
CA VAL A 125 102.52 51.47 16.23
C VAL A 125 101.44 51.42 15.12
N ASN A 126 100.83 50.25 14.92
CA ASN A 126 99.79 50.01 13.90
C ASN A 126 98.51 50.88 14.01
N GLU A 127 98.12 51.53 12.91
CA GLU A 127 96.95 52.39 12.71
C GLU A 127 95.83 51.70 11.87
N PRO A 128 94.56 52.20 11.89
CA PRO A 128 93.47 51.64 11.08
C PRO A 128 93.47 52.15 9.62
N PRO A 129 92.90 51.38 8.66
CA PRO A 129 92.83 51.80 7.26
C PRO A 129 91.85 52.95 7.02
N VAL A 130 92.20 53.83 6.07
CA VAL A 130 91.47 55.05 5.74
C VAL A 130 91.03 55.07 4.28
N PHE A 131 89.82 55.57 4.01
CA PHE A 131 89.33 55.78 2.64
C PHE A 131 90.00 57.01 2.01
N ARG A 132 90.38 56.94 0.74
CA ARG A 132 91.00 58.09 0.06
C ARG A 132 89.98 59.19 -0.26
N GLY A 133 90.32 60.42 0.12
CA GLY A 133 89.55 61.64 -0.19
C GLY A 133 88.47 62.01 0.85
N ASN A 134 87.71 63.09 0.61
CA ASN A 134 86.67 63.63 1.51
C ASN A 134 85.43 62.71 1.71
N MET A 135 85.54 61.42 1.43
CA MET A 135 84.42 60.46 1.45
C MET A 135 84.32 59.65 2.75
N ALA A 136 85.20 59.87 3.73
CA ALA A 136 85.07 59.24 5.04
C ALA A 136 83.86 59.75 5.85
N ASP A 137 83.35 60.96 5.56
CA ASP A 137 82.28 61.63 6.33
C ASP A 137 81.04 62.04 5.51
N GLN A 138 80.87 61.53 4.28
CA GLN A 138 79.72 61.87 3.42
C GLN A 138 78.85 60.64 3.11
N THR A 139 77.56 60.70 3.45
CA THR A 139 76.57 59.71 3.04
C THR A 139 76.35 59.79 1.53
N VAL A 140 76.81 58.80 0.77
CA VAL A 140 76.55 58.69 -0.68
C VAL A 140 75.19 58.03 -0.88
N MET A 141 74.20 58.78 -1.35
CA MET A 141 72.88 58.25 -1.73
C MET A 141 72.93 57.77 -3.19
N ILE A 142 72.91 56.46 -3.40
CA ILE A 142 72.86 55.84 -4.74
C ILE A 142 71.40 55.46 -5.03
N TYR A 143 70.82 56.02 -6.10
CA TYR A 143 69.48 55.65 -6.56
C TYR A 143 69.58 54.61 -7.68
N ILE A 144 69.15 53.38 -7.42
CA ILE A 144 69.09 52.29 -8.40
C ILE A 144 67.63 52.14 -8.84
N LEU A 145 67.39 52.17 -10.16
CA LEU A 145 66.07 51.91 -10.74
C LEU A 145 65.91 50.40 -11.01
N GLU A 146 64.84 49.81 -10.50
CA GLU A 146 64.56 48.38 -10.71
C GLU A 146 64.24 48.08 -12.19
N GLY A 147 64.82 46.98 -12.71
CA GLY A 147 64.32 46.30 -13.92
C GLY A 147 64.95 46.62 -15.28
N ARG A 148 66.04 47.40 -15.40
CA ARG A 148 66.62 47.73 -16.74
C ARG A 148 68.14 47.69 -16.92
N THR A 149 68.92 47.07 -16.03
CA THR A 149 70.38 46.92 -16.25
C THR A 149 70.91 45.54 -15.84
N PRO A 150 71.75 44.86 -16.66
CA PRO A 150 72.45 43.63 -16.26
C PRO A 150 73.46 43.91 -15.12
N PRO A 151 73.93 42.87 -14.40
CA PRO A 151 74.88 43.06 -13.30
C PRO A 151 76.20 43.64 -13.83
N GLY A 152 76.54 44.84 -13.36
CA GLY A 152 77.78 45.55 -13.64
C GLY A 152 78.18 46.41 -12.45
N ASN A 153 79.44 46.84 -12.39
CA ASN A 153 79.96 47.65 -11.27
C ASN A 153 79.20 49.00 -11.21
N ILE A 154 78.48 49.23 -10.11
CA ILE A 154 77.64 50.43 -9.90
C ILE A 154 78.48 51.61 -9.39
N TYR A 155 79.46 51.34 -8.52
CA TYR A 155 80.36 52.34 -7.93
C TYR A 155 81.60 51.66 -7.29
N GLN A 156 82.78 52.29 -7.29
CA GLN A 156 84.01 51.77 -6.65
C GLN A 156 84.62 52.84 -5.72
N ILE A 157 85.09 52.41 -4.54
CA ILE A 157 85.75 53.26 -3.54
C ILE A 157 87.07 52.59 -3.13
N ASP A 158 88.16 53.34 -3.07
CA ASP A 158 89.48 52.83 -2.70
C ASP A 158 89.82 53.17 -1.23
N ALA A 159 90.27 52.18 -0.46
CA ALA A 159 90.79 52.32 0.90
C ALA A 159 92.29 51.99 0.94
N ASP A 160 93.03 52.66 1.81
CA ASP A 160 94.47 52.49 1.99
C ASP A 160 94.80 52.29 3.47
N ASP A 161 95.72 51.39 3.75
CA ASP A 161 96.20 51.06 5.10
C ASP A 161 97.62 51.65 5.25
N PRO A 162 97.89 52.51 6.25
CA PRO A 162 99.18 53.18 6.40
C PRO A 162 100.38 52.21 6.41
N GLU A 163 100.21 51.01 7.00
CA GLU A 163 101.19 49.94 7.10
C GLU A 163 101.25 49.03 5.86
N LYS A 164 100.40 49.30 4.86
CA LYS A 164 100.20 48.51 3.63
C LYS A 164 99.78 47.06 3.91
N SER A 165 99.01 46.85 4.97
CA SER A 165 98.43 45.55 5.29
C SER A 165 97.36 45.12 4.26
N GLN A 166 97.08 43.82 4.16
CA GLN A 166 96.09 43.29 3.22
C GLN A 166 94.66 43.57 3.71
N LEU A 167 93.90 44.37 2.94
CA LEU A 167 92.51 44.72 3.25
C LEU A 167 91.53 43.59 2.90
N THR A 168 90.50 43.38 3.74
CA THR A 168 89.36 42.47 3.48
C THR A 168 88.03 43.23 3.54
N VAL A 169 87.17 43.02 2.53
CA VAL A 169 85.86 43.67 2.41
C VAL A 169 84.76 42.73 2.88
N THR A 170 83.91 43.17 3.81
CA THR A 170 82.77 42.40 4.34
C THR A 170 81.45 43.15 4.10
N GLY A 171 80.65 42.65 3.15
CA GLY A 171 79.29 43.13 2.87
C GLY A 171 78.87 42.93 1.41
N VAL A 172 78.02 41.94 1.15
CA VAL A 172 77.30 41.80 -0.12
C VAL A 172 75.81 41.87 0.22
N MET A 173 75.13 42.93 -0.23
CA MET A 173 73.67 43.01 -0.18
C MET A 173 73.11 42.44 -1.48
N GLU A 174 72.50 41.26 -1.40
CA GLU A 174 71.60 40.76 -2.44
C GLU A 174 70.16 41.13 -2.06
N GLU A 175 69.54 42.06 -2.77
CA GLU A 175 68.09 42.28 -2.70
C GLU A 175 67.40 41.54 -3.86
N HIS A 176 66.41 40.72 -3.50
CA HIS A 176 65.47 40.13 -4.45
C HIS A 176 64.26 41.05 -4.59
N LEU A 177 63.98 41.48 -5.81
CA LEU A 177 62.78 42.24 -6.18
C LEU A 177 61.51 41.47 -5.76
N PRO A 178 60.58 42.05 -5.00
CA PRO A 178 59.32 41.38 -4.69
C PRO A 178 58.44 41.36 -5.94
N LEU A 179 58.21 40.16 -6.49
CA LEU A 179 57.08 39.94 -7.40
C LEU A 179 55.78 40.16 -6.62
N LEU A 180 54.76 40.69 -7.31
CA LEU A 180 53.41 40.94 -6.84
C LEU A 180 52.81 39.72 -6.10
N ASN A 181 53.00 39.64 -4.79
CA ASN A 181 52.56 38.50 -4.00
C ASN A 181 51.25 38.76 -3.24
N PHE A 182 50.20 38.23 -3.88
CA PHE A 182 48.99 37.56 -3.40
C PHE A 182 48.23 38.13 -2.19
N PHE A 183 47.12 38.79 -2.52
CA PHE A 183 45.82 38.82 -1.81
C PHE A 183 45.85 38.68 -0.27
N VAL A 184 45.59 39.78 0.42
CA VAL A 184 45.08 39.75 1.80
C VAL A 184 43.56 39.88 1.73
N SER A 185 42.85 38.76 1.50
CA SER A 185 41.47 38.69 2.00
C SER A 185 41.55 38.42 3.50
N SER A 186 40.91 39.28 4.29
CA SER A 186 40.78 39.09 5.74
C SER A 186 40.06 37.78 6.11
N ARG A 187 39.42 37.12 5.13
CA ARG A 187 38.88 35.75 5.23
C ARG A 187 39.51 34.86 4.16
N LYS A 188 40.11 33.73 4.56
CA LYS A 188 40.63 32.68 3.68
C LYS A 188 39.55 31.94 2.86
N GLU A 189 38.36 32.51 2.74
CA GLU A 189 37.20 31.84 2.18
C GLU A 189 37.16 32.02 0.66
N ARG A 190 37.39 30.91 -0.06
CA ARG A 190 37.32 30.85 -1.54
C ARG A 190 35.98 30.33 -2.04
N VAL A 191 35.10 29.94 -1.12
CA VAL A 191 33.78 29.36 -1.42
C VAL A 191 32.72 30.16 -0.69
N TYR A 192 31.78 30.73 -1.42
CA TYR A 192 30.66 31.50 -0.89
C TYR A 192 29.37 30.70 -1.11
N ARG A 193 28.44 30.77 -0.16
CA ARG A 193 27.12 30.15 -0.25
C ARG A 193 26.07 31.24 -0.19
N ILE A 194 25.20 31.28 -1.19
CA ILE A 194 24.07 32.21 -1.22
C ILE A 194 22.81 31.42 -1.60
N PRO A 195 21.64 31.73 -1.03
CA PRO A 195 20.39 31.19 -1.54
C PRO A 195 20.12 31.74 -2.94
N GLU A 196 19.42 30.97 -3.74
CA GLU A 196 18.75 31.48 -4.94
C GLU A 196 17.69 32.55 -4.59
N GLU A 197 17.10 33.19 -5.60
CA GLU A 197 16.14 34.29 -5.43
C GLU A 197 16.66 35.51 -4.64
N MET A 198 17.97 35.58 -4.40
CA MET A 198 18.58 36.74 -3.78
C MET A 198 18.39 37.98 -4.66
N SER A 199 17.92 39.08 -4.07
CA SER A 199 17.55 40.28 -4.84
C SER A 199 18.73 40.87 -5.62
N THR A 200 18.47 41.38 -6.83
CA THR A 200 19.49 42.08 -7.62
C THR A 200 20.11 43.24 -6.83
N GLY A 201 21.44 43.31 -6.81
CA GLY A 201 22.23 44.26 -6.00
C GLY A 201 22.67 43.73 -4.64
N ALA A 202 22.22 42.54 -4.23
CA ALA A 202 22.67 41.92 -2.99
C ALA A 202 24.16 41.58 -3.04
N VAL A 203 24.86 41.84 -1.93
CA VAL A 203 26.31 41.64 -1.80
C VAL A 203 26.61 40.16 -1.51
N VAL A 204 27.50 39.57 -2.32
CA VAL A 204 27.93 38.18 -2.21
C VAL A 204 29.25 38.07 -1.46
N ALA A 205 30.24 38.86 -1.89
CA ALA A 205 31.60 38.81 -1.36
C ALA A 205 32.28 40.18 -1.47
N ASN A 206 33.30 40.40 -0.66
CA ASN A 206 34.17 41.59 -0.72
C ASN A 206 35.61 41.14 -0.94
N ILE A 207 36.13 41.38 -2.14
CA ILE A 207 37.48 40.96 -2.54
C ILE A 207 38.45 42.13 -2.37
N THR A 208 39.44 41.94 -1.50
CA THR A 208 40.50 42.92 -1.24
C THR A 208 41.84 42.44 -1.75
N ALA A 209 42.63 43.35 -2.30
CA ALA A 209 43.98 43.10 -2.79
C ALA A 209 44.91 44.21 -2.28
N LYS A 210 46.20 43.90 -2.13
CA LYS A 210 47.23 44.83 -1.67
C LYS A 210 48.40 44.79 -2.65
N ASP A 211 48.81 45.97 -3.08
CA ASP A 211 49.97 46.16 -3.96
C ASP A 211 51.17 46.64 -3.10
N PRO A 212 52.27 45.87 -3.03
CA PRO A 212 53.47 46.24 -2.28
C PRO A 212 54.21 47.47 -2.85
N ASP A 213 54.03 47.79 -4.12
CA ASP A 213 54.85 48.78 -4.86
C ASP A 213 54.57 50.22 -4.40
N TYR A 214 53.46 50.45 -3.68
CA TYR A 214 53.05 51.78 -3.21
C TYR A 214 52.53 51.72 -1.78
N GLN A 215 53.42 51.99 -0.82
CA GLN A 215 53.12 51.91 0.61
C GLN A 215 52.13 52.96 1.16
N ASP A 216 51.71 53.98 0.40
CA ASP A 216 50.89 55.07 0.98
C ASP A 216 49.93 55.83 0.04
N ARG A 217 49.58 55.25 -1.12
CA ARG A 217 48.45 55.72 -1.92
C ARG A 217 47.62 54.53 -2.29
N ILE A 218 46.29 54.64 -2.14
CA ILE A 218 45.33 53.66 -2.64
C ILE A 218 45.70 53.41 -4.10
N SER A 219 46.38 52.29 -4.35
CA SER A 219 46.65 51.82 -5.70
C SER A 219 45.30 51.79 -6.40
N ARG A 220 45.22 52.33 -7.63
CA ARG A 220 44.00 52.30 -8.43
C ARG A 220 43.80 50.86 -8.94
N LEU A 221 43.66 49.92 -8.01
CA LEU A 221 43.36 48.52 -8.29
C LEU A 221 42.00 48.50 -8.99
N VAL A 222 41.98 47.91 -10.18
CA VAL A 222 40.76 47.72 -10.94
C VAL A 222 40.37 46.26 -10.84
N TYR A 223 39.19 46.01 -10.28
CA TYR A 223 38.63 44.67 -10.13
C TYR A 223 37.73 44.33 -11.32
N SER A 224 37.84 43.10 -11.82
CA SER A 224 36.96 42.59 -12.89
C SER A 224 36.72 41.09 -12.75
N ILE A 225 35.61 40.61 -13.31
CA ILE A 225 35.33 39.17 -13.47
C ILE A 225 35.68 38.82 -14.91
N ASN A 226 36.59 37.86 -15.13
CA ASN A 226 37.06 37.48 -16.46
C ASN A 226 37.03 35.96 -16.66
N PRO A 227 36.17 35.41 -17.55
CA PRO A 227 35.23 36.12 -18.42
C PRO A 227 34.06 36.73 -17.63
N PRO A 228 33.37 37.74 -18.19
CA PRO A 228 32.16 38.32 -17.57
C PRO A 228 31.11 37.25 -17.27
N ASN A 229 30.46 37.36 -16.11
CA ASN A 229 29.40 36.46 -15.67
C ASN A 229 28.01 37.14 -15.82
N THR A 230 26.96 36.36 -16.06
CA THR A 230 25.58 36.84 -16.20
C THR A 230 24.89 37.12 -14.86
N HIS A 231 25.18 36.30 -13.86
CA HIS A 231 24.54 36.33 -12.54
C HIS A 231 25.25 37.25 -11.56
N PHE A 232 26.56 37.47 -11.74
CA PHE A 232 27.38 38.28 -10.84
C PHE A 232 28.11 39.40 -11.55
N SER A 233 28.19 40.54 -10.88
CA SER A 233 29.02 41.67 -11.29
C SER A 233 29.89 42.11 -10.12
N ILE A 234 31.02 42.74 -10.42
CA ILE A 234 31.96 43.27 -9.43
C ILE A 234 32.09 44.77 -9.59
N ASN A 235 32.11 45.49 -8.47
CA ASN A 235 32.41 46.90 -8.49
C ASN A 235 33.92 47.09 -8.75
N PRO A 236 34.32 47.78 -9.83
CA PRO A 236 35.72 47.86 -10.24
C PRO A 236 36.61 48.66 -9.30
N LEU A 237 36.04 49.46 -8.39
CA LEU A 237 36.81 50.29 -7.45
C LEU A 237 36.80 49.74 -6.03
N THR A 238 35.79 48.95 -5.65
CA THR A 238 35.63 48.47 -4.27
C THR A 238 35.87 46.97 -4.12
N GLY A 239 35.89 46.20 -5.21
CA GLY A 239 36.02 44.74 -5.15
C GLY A 239 34.79 44.00 -4.60
N ILE A 240 33.66 44.69 -4.42
CA ILE A 240 32.40 44.10 -3.97
C ILE A 240 31.74 43.36 -5.12
N ILE A 241 31.50 42.06 -4.94
CA ILE A 241 30.73 41.22 -5.84
C ILE A 241 29.27 41.25 -5.42
N TYR A 242 28.36 41.48 -6.36
CA TYR A 242 26.93 41.55 -6.14
C TYR A 242 26.14 40.80 -7.21
N VAL A 243 24.92 40.40 -6.87
CA VAL A 243 23.98 39.73 -7.78
C VAL A 243 23.52 40.70 -8.86
N ALA A 244 23.77 40.38 -10.12
CA ALA A 244 23.45 41.21 -11.28
C ALA A 244 22.07 40.86 -11.90
N THR A 245 21.71 39.58 -11.90
CA THR A 245 20.44 39.06 -12.45
C THR A 245 19.85 38.00 -11.53
N ARG A 246 18.56 37.65 -11.69
CA ARG A 246 17.91 36.58 -10.93
C ARG A 246 18.69 35.27 -11.10
N ILE A 247 18.88 34.56 -10.00
CA ILE A 247 19.51 33.25 -9.93
C ILE A 247 18.40 32.29 -9.54
N ASP A 248 18.16 31.31 -10.40
CA ASP A 248 17.13 30.28 -10.30
C ASP A 248 17.87 28.94 -10.41
N ARG A 249 17.80 28.13 -9.36
CA ARG A 249 18.58 26.91 -9.20
C ARG A 249 17.96 25.76 -9.99
N GLU A 250 16.65 25.78 -10.25
CA GLU A 250 15.94 24.80 -11.04
C GLU A 250 16.26 24.94 -12.54
N ALA A 251 16.70 26.12 -12.96
CA ALA A 251 17.14 26.39 -14.32
C ALA A 251 18.49 25.74 -14.66
N ALA A 252 18.63 25.28 -15.91
CA ALA A 252 19.93 24.82 -16.43
C ALA A 252 20.88 26.02 -16.62
N PRO A 253 22.18 25.91 -16.30
CA PRO A 253 22.88 24.69 -15.87
C PRO A 253 22.91 24.43 -14.35
N LEU A 254 22.38 25.36 -13.54
CA LEU A 254 22.49 25.31 -12.08
C LEU A 254 21.81 24.09 -11.46
N ARG A 255 20.75 23.59 -12.10
CA ARG A 255 20.07 22.34 -11.72
C ARG A 255 20.99 21.14 -11.53
N LEU A 256 22.00 21.00 -12.38
CA LEU A 256 22.97 19.90 -12.30
C LEU A 256 24.26 20.32 -11.59
N HIS A 257 24.57 21.61 -11.63
CA HIS A 257 25.84 22.17 -11.18
C HIS A 257 25.60 23.45 -10.37
N PRO A 258 25.40 23.36 -9.04
CA PRO A 258 25.09 24.52 -8.20
C PRO A 258 26.27 25.49 -8.02
N ASN A 259 27.44 25.16 -8.56
CA ASN A 259 28.68 25.90 -8.38
C ASN A 259 28.94 26.81 -9.57
N ILE A 260 29.05 28.11 -9.31
CA ILE A 260 29.50 29.11 -10.28
C ILE A 260 30.95 29.49 -9.94
N SER A 261 31.90 29.12 -10.81
CA SER A 261 33.29 29.58 -10.72
C SER A 261 33.42 31.00 -11.29
N LEU A 262 34.00 31.90 -10.50
CA LEU A 262 34.32 33.27 -10.90
C LEU A 262 35.84 33.48 -10.79
N VAL A 263 36.48 33.83 -11.90
CA VAL A 263 37.88 34.25 -11.90
C VAL A 263 37.91 35.77 -11.77
N ILE A 264 38.35 36.23 -10.60
CA ILE A 264 38.47 37.65 -10.27
C ILE A 264 39.87 38.11 -10.63
N ARG A 265 39.94 39.06 -11.54
CA ARG A 265 41.17 39.70 -12.01
C ARG A 265 41.32 41.06 -11.35
N VAL A 266 42.52 41.32 -10.81
CA VAL A 266 42.93 42.61 -10.25
C VAL A 266 44.10 43.14 -11.04
N GLU A 267 44.00 44.39 -11.50
CA GLU A 267 45.04 45.07 -12.27
C GLU A 267 45.54 46.30 -11.51
N ASP A 268 46.86 46.52 -11.49
CA ASP A 268 47.50 47.66 -10.80
C ASP A 268 47.27 49.02 -11.51
N SER A 269 46.80 49.01 -12.76
CA SER A 269 46.53 50.19 -13.59
C SER A 269 45.50 49.91 -14.70
N PRO A 270 44.60 50.87 -15.04
CA PRO A 270 43.60 50.71 -16.11
C PRO A 270 44.16 50.55 -17.54
N SER A 271 45.46 50.74 -17.75
CA SER A 271 46.09 50.75 -19.09
C SER A 271 47.37 49.92 -19.12
N GLY A 272 47.26 48.60 -18.98
CA GLY A 272 48.37 47.66 -19.17
C GLY A 272 49.22 47.39 -17.93
N GLY A 273 48.57 47.31 -16.77
CA GLY A 273 49.17 46.98 -15.48
C GLY A 273 49.55 45.51 -15.28
N GLN A 274 50.30 45.19 -14.22
CA GLN A 274 50.44 43.79 -13.79
C GLN A 274 49.10 43.28 -13.26
N THR A 275 48.82 42.00 -13.52
CA THR A 275 47.50 41.42 -13.27
C THR A 275 47.63 40.17 -12.43
N ASN A 276 46.78 40.03 -11.43
CA ASN A 276 46.67 38.81 -10.63
C ASN A 276 45.23 38.28 -10.67
N GLU A 277 45.09 36.96 -10.63
CA GLU A 277 43.80 36.28 -10.75
C GLU A 277 43.59 35.37 -9.54
N ILE A 278 42.37 35.38 -9.03
CA ILE A 278 41.91 34.44 -8.01
C ILE A 278 40.59 33.82 -8.45
N GLU A 279 40.51 32.50 -8.41
CA GLU A 279 39.25 31.79 -8.60
C GLU A 279 38.51 31.68 -7.27
N ILE A 280 37.24 32.09 -7.27
CA ILE A 280 36.30 31.84 -6.19
C ILE A 280 35.14 31.00 -6.72
N THR A 281 34.52 30.22 -5.86
CA THR A 281 33.32 29.44 -6.18
C THR A 281 32.14 29.98 -5.40
N VAL A 282 31.05 30.28 -6.08
CA VAL A 282 29.76 30.61 -5.44
C VAL A 282 28.85 29.39 -5.59
N ILE A 283 28.46 28.80 -4.46
CA ILE A 283 27.50 27.69 -4.39
C ILE A 283 26.11 28.29 -4.19
N ILE A 284 25.20 28.00 -5.11
CA ILE A 284 23.80 28.40 -5.03
C ILE A 284 23.05 27.38 -4.18
N GLU A 285 22.45 27.82 -3.08
CA GLU A 285 21.63 27.02 -2.18
C GLU A 285 20.17 27.04 -2.65
N ASP A 286 19.52 25.89 -2.50
CA ASP A 286 18.13 25.64 -2.92
C ASP A 286 17.18 26.26 -1.93
N LEU A 287 16.20 26.98 -2.43
CA LEU A 287 15.04 27.36 -1.65
C LEU A 287 13.88 26.44 -2.01
N ASN A 288 12.99 26.20 -1.05
CA ASN A 288 11.68 25.65 -1.38
C ASN A 288 10.82 26.82 -1.90
N ASP A 289 10.92 27.11 -3.18
CA ASP A 289 10.14 28.15 -3.85
C ASP A 289 9.22 27.60 -4.94
N ASN A 290 9.34 26.30 -5.28
CA ASN A 290 8.39 25.60 -6.10
C ASN A 290 7.47 24.71 -5.25
N PRO A 291 6.15 24.77 -5.42
CA PRO A 291 5.22 23.89 -4.75
C PRO A 291 5.09 22.53 -5.47
N PRO A 292 4.58 21.48 -4.80
CA PRO A 292 4.39 20.18 -5.39
C PRO A 292 3.23 20.25 -6.39
N GLU A 293 3.57 20.07 -7.66
CA GLU A 293 2.65 20.19 -8.77
C GLU A 293 2.21 18.81 -9.26
N CYS A 294 0.89 18.63 -9.37
CA CYS A 294 0.31 17.42 -9.92
C CYS A 294 -0.21 17.68 -11.33
N ASN A 295 0.04 16.76 -12.26
CA ASN A 295 -0.53 16.83 -13.60
C ASN A 295 -2.06 16.65 -13.60
N LEU A 296 -2.62 16.03 -12.55
CA LEU A 296 -4.04 15.84 -12.32
C LEU A 296 -4.38 16.05 -10.84
N TYR A 297 -5.41 16.86 -10.58
CA TYR A 297 -5.97 17.09 -9.24
C TYR A 297 -7.36 16.47 -9.05
N THR A 298 -7.87 15.76 -10.06
CA THR A 298 -9.19 15.12 -10.00
C THR A 298 -9.13 13.73 -10.61
N PHE A 299 -9.54 12.74 -9.83
CA PHE A 299 -9.52 11.33 -10.22
C PHE A 299 -10.93 10.75 -10.19
N ARG A 300 -11.25 9.93 -11.18
CA ARG A 300 -12.45 9.09 -11.20
C ARG A 300 -12.00 7.65 -11.29
N TYR A 301 -12.46 6.84 -10.35
CA TYR A 301 -12.07 5.45 -10.23
C TYR A 301 -13.30 4.56 -10.05
N ASP A 302 -13.40 3.52 -10.86
CA ASP A 302 -14.48 2.55 -10.77
C ASP A 302 -13.95 1.31 -10.03
N THR A 303 -14.70 0.85 -9.03
CA THR A 303 -14.38 -0.39 -8.31
C THR A 303 -15.64 -1.19 -8.06
N TYR A 304 -15.52 -2.52 -7.94
CA TYR A 304 -16.65 -3.39 -7.66
C TYR A 304 -16.94 -3.42 -6.16
N GLU A 305 -18.19 -3.65 -5.78
CA GLU A 305 -18.59 -3.78 -4.37
C GLU A 305 -17.91 -4.96 -3.66
N THR A 306 -17.51 -5.98 -4.43
CA THR A 306 -16.76 -7.17 -4.01
C THR A 306 -15.28 -6.91 -3.77
N ALA A 307 -14.80 -5.67 -3.96
CA ALA A 307 -13.40 -5.34 -3.77
C ALA A 307 -12.94 -5.65 -2.33
N THR A 308 -11.84 -6.39 -2.24
CA THR A 308 -11.29 -6.82 -0.96
C THR A 308 -10.58 -5.69 -0.23
N THR A 309 -10.71 -5.66 1.10
CA THR A 309 -9.90 -4.78 1.95
C THR A 309 -8.41 -5.05 1.75
N GLY A 310 -7.61 -3.99 1.68
CA GLY A 310 -6.17 -4.02 1.35
C GLY A 310 -5.87 -3.72 -0.12
N THR A 311 -6.88 -3.59 -0.98
CA THR A 311 -6.68 -3.24 -2.40
C THR A 311 -6.23 -1.78 -2.52
N VAL A 312 -5.14 -1.55 -3.25
CA VAL A 312 -4.67 -0.20 -3.62
C VAL A 312 -5.48 0.26 -4.82
N LEU A 313 -6.24 1.34 -4.68
CA LEU A 313 -7.09 1.88 -5.75
C LEU A 313 -6.35 2.93 -6.58
N LEU A 314 -5.52 3.75 -5.93
CA LEU A 314 -4.80 4.84 -6.59
C LEU A 314 -3.46 5.10 -5.92
N ASP A 315 -2.44 5.41 -6.72
CA ASP A 315 -1.12 5.85 -6.25
C ASP A 315 -0.88 7.30 -6.71
N LEU A 316 -1.23 8.26 -5.86
CA LEU A 316 -1.18 9.70 -6.16
C LEU A 316 0.24 10.20 -6.43
N ARG A 317 1.25 9.55 -5.85
CA ARG A 317 2.65 9.95 -6.02
C ARG A 317 3.12 9.86 -7.46
N THR A 318 2.48 9.04 -8.28
CA THR A 318 2.80 8.92 -9.72
C THR A 318 2.37 10.13 -10.55
N TYR A 319 1.55 11.03 -9.99
CA TYR A 319 0.96 12.18 -10.68
C TYR A 319 1.51 13.52 -10.21
N CYS A 320 2.25 13.53 -9.09
CA CYS A 320 2.76 14.75 -8.47
C CYS A 320 4.29 14.73 -8.45
N GLN A 321 4.87 15.89 -8.68
CA GLN A 321 6.30 16.10 -8.60
C GLN A 321 6.56 17.48 -8.02
N ASP A 322 7.68 17.60 -7.33
CA ASP A 322 8.24 18.88 -6.94
C ASP A 322 9.54 19.08 -7.71
N ILE A 323 9.72 20.26 -8.28
CA ILE A 323 10.83 20.53 -9.20
C ILE A 323 12.08 21.05 -8.50
N ASP A 324 12.00 21.43 -7.21
CA ASP A 324 13.14 21.85 -6.40
C ASP A 324 14.26 20.80 -6.47
N VAL A 325 15.52 21.24 -6.44
CA VAL A 325 16.65 20.33 -6.72
C VAL A 325 17.06 19.54 -5.49
N GLU A 326 17.06 20.16 -4.30
CA GLU A 326 17.48 19.47 -3.08
C GLU A 326 16.39 18.53 -2.55
N PRO A 327 16.76 17.30 -2.12
CA PRO A 327 15.81 16.35 -1.54
C PRO A 327 15.02 16.92 -0.36
N THR A 328 15.61 17.83 0.42
CA THR A 328 14.93 18.43 1.56
C THR A 328 13.82 19.38 1.16
N ASN A 329 13.87 19.96 -0.05
CA ASN A 329 12.94 20.96 -0.52
C ASN A 329 11.90 20.38 -1.47
N ASN A 330 12.25 19.36 -2.27
CA ASN A 330 11.30 18.67 -3.15
C ASN A 330 10.53 17.50 -2.49
N GLU A 331 10.69 17.34 -1.17
CA GLU A 331 9.98 16.33 -0.39
C GLU A 331 8.59 16.81 0.01
N PHE A 332 7.56 16.12 -0.50
CA PHE A 332 6.15 16.35 -0.16
C PHE A 332 5.46 15.07 0.30
N ASN A 333 4.39 15.24 1.07
CA ASN A 333 3.55 14.16 1.58
C ASN A 333 2.08 14.31 1.16
N PHE A 334 1.36 13.19 1.28
CA PHE A 334 -0.09 13.16 1.12
C PHE A 334 -0.75 12.93 2.47
N SER A 335 -1.68 13.80 2.85
CA SER A 335 -2.35 13.77 4.14
C SER A 335 -3.82 14.23 4.05
N GLY A 336 -4.50 14.35 5.19
CA GLY A 336 -5.82 14.99 5.25
C GLY A 336 -6.95 14.24 4.51
N LEU A 337 -6.85 12.92 4.35
CA LEU A 337 -7.90 12.10 3.72
C LEU A 337 -9.25 12.34 4.41
N SER A 338 -10.17 12.94 3.68
CA SER A 338 -11.47 13.40 4.18
C SER A 338 -12.54 13.28 3.08
N GLY A 339 -13.79 13.61 3.40
CA GLY A 339 -14.92 13.52 2.46
C GLY A 339 -15.90 12.38 2.77
N LEU A 340 -16.88 12.17 1.88
CA LEU A 340 -17.93 11.17 2.07
C LEU A 340 -17.35 9.75 1.95
N GLY A 341 -17.49 8.98 3.03
CA GLY A 341 -17.02 7.60 3.13
C GLY A 341 -15.51 7.46 3.28
N SER A 342 -14.79 8.52 3.66
CA SER A 342 -13.37 8.48 3.96
C SER A 342 -13.00 7.41 5.01
N ASN A 343 -13.93 7.05 5.89
CA ASN A 343 -13.76 5.96 6.88
C ASN A 343 -13.59 4.57 6.26
N LYS A 344 -13.79 4.42 4.94
CA LYS A 344 -13.59 3.18 4.19
C LYS A 344 -12.21 3.11 3.52
N PHE A 345 -11.45 4.19 3.55
CA PHE A 345 -10.19 4.33 2.84
C PHE A 345 -9.09 4.82 3.77
N THR A 346 -7.84 4.60 3.40
CA THR A 346 -6.68 5.14 4.13
C THR A 346 -5.56 5.49 3.14
N LEU A 347 -4.60 6.28 3.61
CA LEU A 347 -3.33 6.48 2.94
C LEU A 347 -2.29 5.57 3.58
N GLU A 348 -1.98 4.43 2.95
CA GLU A 348 -1.09 3.42 3.52
C GLU A 348 0.06 3.04 2.56
N PRO A 349 1.33 3.24 2.95
CA PRO A 349 1.78 3.85 4.21
C PRO A 349 1.43 5.35 4.35
N ALA A 350 1.40 5.86 5.58
CA ALA A 350 1.12 7.28 5.83
C ALA A 350 2.07 8.19 5.05
N GLY A 351 1.55 9.24 4.40
CA GLY A 351 2.33 10.16 3.58
C GLY A 351 2.67 9.66 2.16
N SER A 352 2.42 8.39 1.84
CA SER A 352 2.82 7.80 0.56
C SER A 352 2.01 8.31 -0.64
N GLY A 353 0.72 8.60 -0.45
CA GLY A 353 -0.23 8.90 -1.53
C GLY A 353 -0.98 7.68 -2.05
N ARG A 354 -0.79 6.49 -1.46
CA ARG A 354 -1.50 5.27 -1.83
C ARG A 354 -2.87 5.20 -1.16
N VAL A 355 -3.92 5.36 -1.93
CA VAL A 355 -5.30 5.23 -1.45
C VAL A 355 -5.67 3.76 -1.41
N VAL A 356 -5.83 3.22 -0.20
CA VAL A 356 -6.10 1.80 0.06
C VAL A 356 -7.49 1.63 0.65
N LEU A 357 -8.22 0.65 0.14
CA LEU A 357 -9.52 0.25 0.67
C LEU A 357 -9.35 -0.48 2.01
N THR A 358 -10.03 -0.04 3.07
CA THR A 358 -9.97 -0.67 4.40
C THR A 358 -11.32 -1.16 4.90
N GLY A 359 -12.41 -0.57 4.43
CA GLY A 359 -13.77 -1.02 4.72
C GLY A 359 -14.37 -1.85 3.59
N ASN A 360 -15.45 -2.57 3.90
CA ASN A 360 -16.27 -3.23 2.87
C ASN A 360 -17.06 -2.20 2.05
N LEU A 361 -17.31 -2.51 0.78
CA LEU A 361 -18.08 -1.70 -0.17
C LEU A 361 -19.42 -2.33 -0.59
N ASP A 362 -19.60 -3.62 -0.31
CA ASP A 362 -20.83 -4.42 -0.38
C ASP A 362 -22.14 -3.62 -0.16
N PHE A 363 -22.98 -3.51 -1.19
CA PHE A 363 -24.27 -2.81 -1.16
C PHE A 363 -25.30 -3.52 -0.29
N GLU A 364 -25.26 -4.84 -0.19
CA GLU A 364 -26.15 -5.63 0.68
C GLU A 364 -25.83 -5.47 2.16
N ASN A 365 -24.66 -4.91 2.48
CA ASN A 365 -24.33 -4.52 3.83
C ASN A 365 -25.13 -3.27 4.27
N PRO A 366 -26.02 -3.38 5.27
CA PRO A 366 -26.82 -2.24 5.73
C PRO A 366 -25.99 -1.06 6.25
N ALA A 367 -24.72 -1.27 6.60
CA ALA A 367 -23.82 -0.23 7.05
C ALA A 367 -23.34 0.73 5.93
N ASN A 368 -23.51 0.37 4.64
CA ASN A 368 -22.97 1.12 3.51
C ASN A 368 -23.95 2.12 2.88
N LEU A 369 -25.16 2.28 3.45
CA LEU A 369 -26.16 3.31 3.12
C LEU A 369 -26.39 3.56 1.61
N LEU A 370 -26.40 2.52 0.78
CA LEU A 370 -26.60 2.62 -0.69
C LEU A 370 -25.78 3.75 -1.34
N VAL A 371 -24.52 3.91 -0.91
CA VAL A 371 -23.63 4.94 -1.47
C VAL A 371 -23.04 4.42 -2.77
N GLU A 372 -23.58 4.88 -3.91
CA GLU A 372 -23.09 4.54 -5.25
C GLU A 372 -21.74 5.22 -5.59
N GLU A 373 -21.43 6.34 -4.95
CA GLU A 373 -20.20 7.10 -5.19
C GLU A 373 -19.64 7.69 -3.90
N TYR A 374 -18.36 7.43 -3.64
CA TYR A 374 -17.58 8.06 -2.57
C TYR A 374 -16.82 9.27 -3.08
N THR A 375 -16.77 10.33 -2.28
CA THR A 375 -16.05 11.56 -2.62
C THR A 375 -14.98 11.81 -1.59
N LEU A 376 -13.71 11.69 -1.99
CA LEU A 376 -12.56 11.84 -1.13
C LEU A 376 -11.78 13.09 -1.50
N THR A 377 -11.20 13.74 -0.50
CA THR A 377 -10.24 14.83 -0.65
C THR A 377 -8.96 14.44 0.06
N VAL A 378 -7.83 14.59 -0.64
CA VAL A 378 -6.47 14.37 -0.11
C VAL A 378 -5.68 15.66 -0.29
N VAL A 379 -4.88 16.03 0.71
CA VAL A 379 -3.98 17.18 0.64
C VAL A 379 -2.61 16.69 0.19
N VAL A 380 -2.05 17.31 -0.84
CA VAL A 380 -0.63 17.21 -1.18
C VAL A 380 0.08 18.45 -0.60
N GLN A 381 1.16 18.26 0.14
CA GLN A 381 1.83 19.35 0.85
C GLN A 381 3.33 19.11 1.03
N ASP A 382 4.11 20.18 0.95
CA ASP A 382 5.54 20.16 1.26
C ASP A 382 5.88 19.89 2.71
N ILE A 383 7.04 19.28 2.89
CA ILE A 383 7.64 19.04 4.21
C ILE A 383 8.55 20.20 4.62
N ALA A 384 9.16 20.91 3.65
CA ALA A 384 9.95 22.11 3.91
C ALA A 384 9.08 23.37 4.05
N LYS A 385 9.66 24.42 4.65
CA LYS A 385 9.04 25.75 4.73
C LYS A 385 9.51 26.60 3.55
N PRO A 386 8.65 27.47 2.99
CA PRO A 386 7.21 27.61 3.25
C PRO A 386 6.40 26.37 2.85
N TYR A 387 5.36 26.04 3.62
CA TYR A 387 4.55 24.85 3.34
C TYR A 387 3.51 25.13 2.26
N TYR A 388 3.79 24.79 1.02
CA TYR A 388 2.78 24.84 -0.04
C TYR A 388 1.87 23.63 0.02
N ALA A 389 0.56 23.82 -0.19
CA ALA A 389 -0.42 22.75 -0.11
C ALA A 389 -1.53 22.92 -1.15
N ASN A 390 -2.00 21.80 -1.70
CA ASN A 390 -3.12 21.77 -2.63
C ASN A 390 -4.03 20.55 -2.37
N ASN A 391 -5.27 20.61 -2.84
CA ASN A 391 -6.26 19.56 -2.67
C ASN A 391 -6.39 18.71 -3.94
N ILE A 392 -6.45 17.40 -3.76
CA ILE A 392 -6.75 16.40 -4.77
C ILE A 392 -8.12 15.80 -4.48
N TYR A 393 -9.00 15.81 -5.48
CA TYR A 393 -10.36 15.28 -5.40
C TYR A 393 -10.43 13.90 -6.06
N ILE A 394 -11.05 12.93 -5.39
CA ILE A 394 -11.15 11.55 -5.87
C ILE A 394 -12.61 11.13 -5.77
N TYR A 395 -13.19 10.72 -6.89
CA TYR A 395 -14.54 10.19 -7.01
C TYR A 395 -14.43 8.68 -7.26
N ILE A 396 -14.92 7.88 -6.32
CA ILE A 396 -14.87 6.41 -6.41
C ILE A 396 -16.29 5.92 -6.63
N ARG A 397 -16.59 5.47 -7.83
CA ARG A 397 -17.88 4.88 -8.19
C ARG A 397 -17.85 3.39 -7.90
N ILE A 398 -18.87 2.91 -7.19
CA ILE A 398 -19.03 1.49 -6.90
C ILE A 398 -19.90 0.86 -7.98
N ILE A 399 -19.39 -0.20 -8.60
CA ILE A 399 -20.08 -1.00 -9.60
C ILE A 399 -20.76 -2.18 -8.87
N PRO A 400 -22.10 -2.29 -8.93
CA PRO A 400 -22.83 -3.43 -8.39
C PRO A 400 -22.46 -4.74 -9.10
N VAL A 401 -22.49 -5.84 -8.36
CA VAL A 401 -22.22 -7.21 -8.80
C VAL A 401 -23.38 -8.08 -8.35
N ASN A 402 -23.92 -8.89 -9.26
CA ASN A 402 -24.89 -9.90 -8.88
C ASN A 402 -24.17 -11.03 -8.10
N GLU A 403 -24.31 -11.06 -6.79
CA GLU A 403 -23.65 -12.01 -5.87
C GLU A 403 -24.62 -13.08 -5.34
N PHE A 404 -25.90 -12.75 -5.22
CA PHE A 404 -26.92 -13.63 -4.65
C PHE A 404 -27.67 -14.42 -5.72
N LEU A 405 -28.43 -15.43 -5.31
CA LEU A 405 -29.27 -16.25 -6.19
C LEU A 405 -30.73 -15.91 -5.87
N PRO A 406 -31.65 -15.92 -6.85
CA PRO A 406 -33.07 -15.76 -6.55
C PRO A 406 -33.54 -16.88 -5.63
N VAL A 407 -34.13 -16.57 -4.47
CA VAL A 407 -34.58 -17.59 -3.51
C VAL A 407 -36.10 -17.61 -3.45
N PHE A 408 -36.72 -18.75 -3.78
CA PHE A 408 -38.15 -18.95 -3.58
C PHE A 408 -38.52 -18.90 -2.09
N ASN A 409 -39.66 -18.27 -1.77
CA ASN A 409 -40.16 -18.15 -0.39
C ASN A 409 -40.52 -19.50 0.27
N SER A 410 -40.73 -20.53 -0.55
CA SER A 410 -41.06 -21.90 -0.13
C SER A 410 -40.23 -22.90 -0.91
N SER A 411 -39.87 -24.03 -0.30
CA SER A 411 -39.14 -25.12 -0.95
C SER A 411 -39.97 -25.91 -1.97
N SER A 412 -41.29 -25.82 -1.89
CA SER A 412 -42.26 -26.35 -2.86
C SER A 412 -43.58 -25.64 -2.69
N TYR A 413 -44.40 -25.65 -3.75
CA TYR A 413 -45.76 -25.10 -3.73
C TYR A 413 -46.77 -26.20 -4.05
N VAL A 414 -47.92 -26.18 -3.38
CA VAL A 414 -49.02 -27.12 -3.62
C VAL A 414 -50.31 -26.34 -3.82
N PHE A 415 -50.97 -26.58 -4.93
CA PHE A 415 -52.28 -26.01 -5.26
C PHE A 415 -53.28 -27.12 -5.51
N ASN A 416 -54.52 -26.88 -5.12
CA ASN A 416 -55.63 -27.79 -5.38
C ASN A 416 -56.64 -27.05 -6.27
N VAL A 417 -56.98 -27.64 -7.42
CA VAL A 417 -57.80 -26.98 -8.43
C VAL A 417 -58.87 -27.94 -8.92
N SER A 418 -60.11 -27.50 -8.93
CA SER A 418 -61.23 -28.30 -9.45
C SER A 418 -61.12 -28.48 -10.96
N GLU A 419 -61.46 -29.67 -11.48
CA GLU A 419 -61.39 -29.93 -12.92
C GLU A 419 -62.31 -29.05 -13.76
N ILE A 420 -63.49 -28.70 -13.22
CA ILE A 420 -64.44 -27.77 -13.85
C ILE A 420 -63.99 -26.29 -13.81
N THR A 421 -62.77 -26.01 -13.36
CA THR A 421 -62.22 -24.65 -13.35
C THR A 421 -61.99 -24.16 -14.77
N ARG A 422 -62.57 -23.00 -15.11
CA ARG A 422 -62.47 -22.43 -16.46
C ARG A 422 -61.02 -22.04 -16.80
N ALA A 423 -60.63 -22.31 -18.05
CA ALA A 423 -59.40 -21.77 -18.61
C ALA A 423 -59.36 -20.23 -18.48
N GLY A 424 -58.19 -19.69 -18.18
CA GLY A 424 -57.93 -18.29 -17.82
C GLY A 424 -57.95 -18.01 -16.31
N SER A 425 -58.46 -18.94 -15.48
CA SER A 425 -58.52 -18.76 -14.02
C SER A 425 -57.13 -18.82 -13.38
N SER A 426 -56.90 -17.99 -12.35
CA SER A 426 -55.67 -18.04 -11.56
C SER A 426 -55.76 -19.12 -10.49
N ILE A 427 -54.68 -19.89 -10.34
CA ILE A 427 -54.56 -20.99 -9.38
C ILE A 427 -53.93 -20.49 -8.06
N GLY A 428 -52.91 -19.65 -8.19
CA GLY A 428 -52.09 -19.20 -7.08
C GLY A 428 -50.84 -18.49 -7.57
N LYS A 429 -49.95 -18.15 -6.64
CA LYS A 429 -48.73 -17.38 -6.90
C LYS A 429 -47.51 -18.06 -6.31
N VAL A 430 -46.43 -18.09 -7.07
CA VAL A 430 -45.08 -18.36 -6.55
C VAL A 430 -44.34 -17.05 -6.40
N SER A 431 -43.41 -16.99 -5.45
CA SER A 431 -42.60 -15.79 -5.23
C SER A 431 -41.18 -16.18 -4.86
N ALA A 432 -40.23 -15.48 -5.45
CA ALA A 432 -38.83 -15.49 -5.08
C ALA A 432 -38.37 -14.08 -4.72
N THR A 433 -37.28 -14.00 -3.98
CA THR A 433 -36.62 -12.75 -3.57
C THR A 433 -35.14 -12.86 -3.89
N ASP A 434 -34.56 -11.77 -4.35
CA ASP A 434 -33.12 -11.61 -4.52
C ASP A 434 -32.62 -10.59 -3.50
N LYS A 435 -31.40 -10.79 -3.02
CA LYS A 435 -30.76 -9.87 -2.09
C LYS A 435 -29.94 -8.79 -2.78
N ASP A 436 -29.55 -8.98 -4.05
CA ASP A 436 -28.72 -8.03 -4.79
C ASP A 436 -29.35 -6.63 -4.86
N LEU A 437 -28.50 -5.61 -4.71
CA LEU A 437 -28.80 -4.20 -4.77
C LEU A 437 -27.91 -3.52 -5.84
N PRO A 438 -28.47 -2.69 -6.73
CA PRO A 438 -29.89 -2.42 -6.89
C PRO A 438 -30.63 -3.65 -7.43
N PHE A 439 -31.89 -3.81 -6.99
CA PHE A 439 -32.73 -4.93 -7.43
C PHE A 439 -32.99 -4.87 -8.94
N THR A 440 -32.55 -5.89 -9.67
CA THR A 440 -32.64 -5.99 -11.14
C THR A 440 -33.97 -6.59 -11.64
N GLY A 441 -34.81 -7.10 -10.73
CA GLY A 441 -36.06 -7.76 -11.09
C GLY A 441 -35.92 -9.28 -11.16
N ILE A 442 -36.99 -10.02 -10.82
CA ILE A 442 -37.04 -11.47 -10.97
C ILE A 442 -38.10 -11.82 -12.01
N THR A 443 -37.71 -12.68 -12.95
CA THR A 443 -38.60 -13.25 -13.96
C THR A 443 -38.92 -14.71 -13.68
N TYR A 444 -40.15 -15.14 -13.98
CA TYR A 444 -40.64 -16.50 -13.75
C TYR A 444 -40.96 -17.23 -15.05
N SER A 445 -40.69 -18.53 -15.09
CA SER A 445 -41.03 -19.38 -16.24
C SER A 445 -41.33 -20.82 -15.82
N ILE A 446 -42.14 -21.54 -16.61
CA ILE A 446 -42.33 -22.98 -16.46
C ILE A 446 -41.36 -23.67 -17.42
N VAL A 447 -40.40 -24.42 -16.88
CA VAL A 447 -39.35 -25.08 -17.69
C VAL A 447 -39.62 -26.56 -17.95
N ALA A 448 -40.48 -27.19 -17.15
CA ALA A 448 -40.90 -28.56 -17.34
C ALA A 448 -42.24 -28.86 -16.65
N GLY A 449 -42.94 -29.87 -17.14
CA GLY A 449 -44.25 -30.31 -16.63
C GLY A 449 -45.42 -29.49 -17.18
N GLY A 450 -46.63 -29.98 -16.93
CA GLY A 450 -47.86 -29.27 -17.32
C GLY A 450 -48.32 -29.52 -18.76
N SER A 451 -47.93 -30.65 -19.35
CA SER A 451 -48.48 -31.14 -20.61
C SER A 451 -49.39 -32.35 -20.35
N THR A 452 -50.41 -32.53 -21.19
CA THR A 452 -51.25 -33.74 -21.28
C THR A 452 -51.13 -34.32 -22.71
N PRO A 453 -51.70 -35.49 -23.00
CA PRO A 453 -51.77 -35.99 -24.38
C PRO A 453 -52.44 -35.00 -25.36
N ASP A 454 -53.41 -34.22 -24.88
CA ASP A 454 -54.20 -33.30 -25.70
C ASP A 454 -53.62 -31.88 -25.76
N TYR A 455 -52.85 -31.47 -24.75
CA TYR A 455 -52.34 -30.10 -24.62
C TYR A 455 -50.85 -30.07 -24.29
N THR A 456 -50.06 -29.32 -25.07
CA THR A 456 -48.63 -29.13 -24.81
C THR A 456 -48.37 -28.24 -23.60
N ASN A 457 -49.24 -27.24 -23.35
CA ASN A 457 -49.15 -26.34 -22.21
C ASN A 457 -50.53 -26.16 -21.56
N VAL A 458 -50.72 -26.72 -20.38
CA VAL A 458 -51.97 -26.57 -19.59
C VAL A 458 -51.91 -25.35 -18.66
N PHE A 459 -50.70 -24.94 -18.29
CA PHE A 459 -50.47 -23.84 -17.35
C PHE A 459 -49.62 -22.75 -17.97
N TRP A 460 -49.88 -21.52 -17.54
CA TRP A 460 -49.07 -20.34 -17.84
C TRP A 460 -48.71 -19.64 -16.53
N ILE A 461 -47.50 -19.09 -16.46
CA ILE A 461 -47.06 -18.28 -15.33
C ILE A 461 -46.79 -16.86 -15.80
N ASP A 462 -47.25 -15.89 -15.02
CA ASP A 462 -46.90 -14.50 -15.24
C ASP A 462 -45.41 -14.30 -14.99
N PRO A 463 -44.64 -13.85 -16.01
CA PRO A 463 -43.21 -13.75 -15.90
C PRO A 463 -42.76 -12.68 -14.90
N ASN A 464 -43.58 -11.69 -14.56
CA ASN A 464 -43.19 -10.62 -13.63
C ASN A 464 -43.80 -10.85 -12.25
N GLU A 465 -45.03 -11.35 -12.18
CA GLU A 465 -45.77 -11.46 -10.93
C GLU A 465 -45.72 -12.86 -10.30
N GLY A 466 -45.31 -13.88 -11.04
CA GLY A 466 -45.30 -15.28 -10.59
C GLY A 466 -46.70 -15.89 -10.42
N ASN A 467 -47.73 -15.25 -11.00
CA ASN A 467 -49.12 -15.70 -10.93
C ASN A 467 -49.36 -16.86 -11.91
N LEU A 468 -49.75 -18.01 -11.39
CA LEU A 468 -50.04 -19.21 -12.17
C LEU A 468 -51.49 -19.22 -12.62
N LYS A 469 -51.72 -19.51 -13.89
CA LYS A 469 -53.04 -19.60 -14.53
C LYS A 469 -53.20 -20.91 -15.28
N ILE A 470 -54.45 -21.36 -15.35
CA ILE A 470 -54.87 -22.44 -16.23
C ILE A 470 -55.12 -21.86 -17.62
N ILE A 471 -54.66 -22.52 -18.69
CA ILE A 471 -54.92 -22.11 -20.08
C ILE A 471 -55.62 -23.19 -20.91
N ALA A 472 -55.74 -24.41 -20.39
CA ALA A 472 -56.51 -25.51 -20.97
C ALA A 472 -57.43 -26.15 -19.92
N SER A 473 -58.51 -26.81 -20.34
CA SER A 473 -59.39 -27.53 -19.41
C SER A 473 -58.63 -28.64 -18.68
N LEU A 474 -58.94 -28.82 -17.40
CA LEU A 474 -58.45 -29.93 -16.59
C LEU A 474 -59.49 -31.06 -16.64
N ASP A 475 -59.02 -32.29 -16.44
CA ASP A 475 -59.82 -33.51 -16.46
C ASP A 475 -59.14 -34.49 -15.49
N TYR A 476 -59.81 -34.81 -14.38
CA TYR A 476 -59.28 -35.66 -13.32
C TYR A 476 -59.17 -37.13 -13.77
N GLU A 477 -60.11 -37.60 -14.59
CA GLU A 477 -60.14 -38.96 -15.14
C GLU A 477 -58.95 -39.21 -16.06
N THR A 478 -58.45 -38.17 -16.72
CA THR A 478 -57.24 -38.23 -17.56
C THR A 478 -55.96 -38.01 -16.77
N GLU A 479 -55.85 -36.92 -15.98
CA GLU A 479 -54.62 -36.59 -15.24
C GLU A 479 -54.93 -35.91 -13.90
N GLN A 480 -54.71 -36.65 -12.81
CA GLN A 480 -55.05 -36.22 -11.46
C GLN A 480 -54.03 -35.23 -10.87
N LYS A 481 -52.81 -35.16 -11.41
CA LYS A 481 -51.72 -34.42 -10.78
C LYS A 481 -50.70 -33.91 -11.78
N PHE A 482 -50.45 -32.60 -11.72
CA PHE A 482 -49.36 -31.97 -12.45
C PHE A 482 -48.22 -31.60 -11.50
N ILE A 483 -46.99 -31.94 -11.90
CA ILE A 483 -45.77 -31.50 -11.22
C ILE A 483 -45.02 -30.60 -12.18
N LEU A 484 -45.05 -29.30 -11.91
CA LEU A 484 -44.33 -28.29 -12.68
C LEU A 484 -42.97 -28.03 -12.05
N THR A 485 -41.98 -27.80 -12.89
CA THR A 485 -40.71 -27.18 -12.50
C THR A 485 -40.78 -25.72 -12.92
N VAL A 486 -40.88 -24.84 -11.93
CA VAL A 486 -40.90 -23.39 -12.14
C VAL A 486 -39.52 -22.83 -11.87
N GLN A 487 -39.07 -21.92 -12.72
CA GLN A 487 -37.79 -21.24 -12.62
C GLN A 487 -38.00 -19.76 -12.25
N ALA A 488 -37.13 -19.23 -11.40
CA ALA A 488 -36.96 -17.81 -11.15
C ALA A 488 -35.57 -17.38 -11.66
N SER A 489 -35.49 -16.19 -12.27
CA SER A 489 -34.26 -15.63 -12.83
C SER A 489 -34.13 -14.14 -12.55
N ASP A 490 -32.95 -13.70 -12.13
CA ASP A 490 -32.53 -12.30 -12.00
C ASP A 490 -31.71 -11.82 -13.22
N THR A 491 -31.90 -12.47 -14.38
CA THR A 491 -31.16 -12.33 -15.65
C THR A 491 -29.83 -13.08 -15.78
N GLU A 492 -29.05 -13.21 -14.69
CA GLU A 492 -27.73 -13.88 -14.75
C GLU A 492 -27.75 -15.27 -14.11
N LYS A 493 -28.54 -15.41 -13.05
CA LYS A 493 -28.64 -16.62 -12.24
C LYS A 493 -30.07 -17.14 -12.22
N LEU A 494 -30.16 -18.42 -11.89
CA LEU A 494 -31.37 -19.22 -12.05
C LEU A 494 -31.55 -20.13 -10.85
N THR A 495 -32.78 -20.19 -10.33
CA THR A 495 -33.19 -21.20 -9.35
C THR A 495 -34.51 -21.83 -9.75
N THR A 496 -34.76 -23.05 -9.30
CA THR A 496 -35.97 -23.79 -9.64
C THR A 496 -36.69 -24.29 -8.39
N VAL A 497 -38.02 -24.43 -8.50
CA VAL A 497 -38.89 -24.96 -7.46
C VAL A 497 -39.93 -25.90 -8.06
N SER A 498 -40.30 -26.93 -7.30
CA SER A 498 -41.38 -27.82 -7.67
C SER A 498 -42.74 -27.25 -7.25
N VAL A 499 -43.68 -27.19 -8.20
CA VAL A 499 -45.06 -26.80 -7.98
C VAL A 499 -45.97 -27.99 -8.30
N THR A 500 -46.65 -28.49 -7.28
CA THR A 500 -47.62 -29.57 -7.42
C THR A 500 -49.03 -29.00 -7.54
N ILE A 501 -49.75 -29.40 -8.57
CA ILE A 501 -51.16 -29.04 -8.77
C ILE A 501 -51.95 -30.34 -8.70
N ASN A 502 -52.77 -30.48 -7.67
CA ASN A 502 -53.69 -31.60 -7.55
C ASN A 502 -55.02 -31.19 -8.19
N VAL A 503 -55.47 -31.97 -9.16
CA VAL A 503 -56.81 -31.82 -9.72
C VAL A 503 -57.80 -32.41 -8.71
N LEU A 504 -58.82 -31.64 -8.36
CA LEU A 504 -59.88 -32.07 -7.48
C LEU A 504 -61.04 -32.58 -8.33
N GLU A 505 -61.33 -33.86 -8.12
CA GLU A 505 -62.47 -34.58 -8.70
C GLU A 505 -63.80 -33.88 -8.38
N VAL A 506 -64.63 -33.77 -9.39
CA VAL A 506 -66.00 -33.26 -9.38
C VAL A 506 -66.83 -34.24 -10.20
N ASN A 507 -68.06 -34.49 -9.76
CA ASN A 507 -68.95 -35.41 -10.45
C ASN A 507 -69.52 -34.78 -11.73
N ASP A 508 -68.78 -34.80 -12.85
CA ASP A 508 -69.15 -34.18 -14.12
C ASP A 508 -69.30 -35.17 -15.29
N GLU A 509 -69.07 -36.46 -15.06
CA GLU A 509 -69.34 -37.52 -16.03
C GLU A 509 -70.66 -38.25 -15.71
N PRO A 510 -71.53 -38.51 -16.72
CA PRO A 510 -72.76 -39.24 -16.49
C PRO A 510 -72.55 -40.75 -16.37
N PRO A 511 -73.37 -41.45 -15.56
CA PRO A 511 -73.27 -42.90 -15.43
C PRO A 511 -73.64 -43.61 -16.73
N VAL A 512 -72.75 -44.48 -17.20
CA VAL A 512 -72.93 -45.24 -18.45
C VAL A 512 -73.33 -46.67 -18.14
N CYS A 513 -74.46 -47.10 -18.71
CA CYS A 513 -74.99 -48.45 -18.51
C CYS A 513 -74.80 -49.35 -19.73
N SER A 514 -74.49 -50.63 -19.49
CA SER A 514 -74.34 -51.65 -20.51
C SER A 514 -75.33 -52.80 -20.32
N PRO A 515 -76.06 -53.20 -21.39
CA PRO A 515 -76.19 -52.54 -22.68
C PRO A 515 -77.07 -51.27 -22.60
N GLY A 516 -76.76 -50.26 -23.43
CA GLY A 516 -77.48 -48.96 -23.43
C GLY A 516 -78.91 -49.00 -23.97
N SER A 517 -79.33 -50.12 -24.55
CA SER A 517 -80.71 -50.36 -24.96
C SER A 517 -81.07 -51.83 -24.87
N TYR A 518 -82.35 -52.13 -24.61
CA TYR A 518 -82.89 -53.48 -24.59
C TYR A 518 -84.12 -53.62 -25.48
N THR A 519 -84.27 -54.82 -26.05
CA THR A 519 -85.51 -55.29 -26.63
C THR A 519 -85.90 -56.61 -25.96
N LEU A 520 -87.07 -56.65 -25.33
CA LEU A 520 -87.54 -57.79 -24.56
C LEU A 520 -88.93 -58.21 -25.05
N SER A 521 -89.23 -59.51 -24.95
CA SER A 521 -90.59 -60.03 -25.12
C SER A 521 -90.99 -60.80 -23.87
N ILE A 522 -92.11 -60.42 -23.25
CA ILE A 522 -92.57 -61.01 -21.99
C ILE A 522 -94.00 -61.54 -22.11
N PRO A 523 -94.33 -62.70 -21.51
CA PRO A 523 -95.69 -63.21 -21.55
C PRO A 523 -96.63 -62.36 -20.69
N VAL A 524 -97.86 -62.18 -21.16
CA VAL A 524 -98.93 -61.48 -20.43
C VAL A 524 -99.25 -62.12 -19.07
N GLY A 525 -98.96 -63.42 -18.91
CA GLY A 525 -99.14 -64.17 -17.67
C GLY A 525 -97.95 -64.17 -16.72
N LEU A 526 -96.96 -63.29 -16.90
CA LEU A 526 -95.81 -63.16 -16.00
C LEU A 526 -96.27 -62.80 -14.58
N THR A 527 -95.70 -63.44 -13.56
CA THR A 527 -96.10 -63.25 -12.16
C THR A 527 -95.52 -61.95 -11.60
N VAL A 528 -96.33 -61.18 -10.88
CA VAL A 528 -95.91 -59.94 -10.22
C VAL A 528 -94.82 -60.24 -9.18
N GLY A 529 -93.82 -59.36 -9.11
CA GLY A 529 -92.66 -59.48 -8.23
C GLY A 529 -91.53 -60.34 -8.78
N THR A 530 -91.67 -60.92 -9.98
CA THR A 530 -90.59 -61.66 -10.63
C THR A 530 -89.71 -60.77 -11.49
N ASN A 531 -88.42 -61.12 -11.56
CA ASN A 531 -87.47 -60.50 -12.47
C ASN A 531 -87.79 -60.90 -13.91
N ILE A 532 -87.71 -59.95 -14.82
CA ILE A 532 -87.86 -60.22 -16.25
C ILE A 532 -86.63 -60.98 -16.74
N GLU A 533 -86.85 -62.20 -17.22
CA GLU A 533 -85.81 -63.09 -17.72
C GLU A 533 -85.04 -62.42 -18.88
N GLY A 534 -83.72 -62.49 -18.84
CA GLY A 534 -82.84 -61.89 -19.84
C GLY A 534 -82.54 -60.39 -19.67
N PHE A 535 -83.09 -59.73 -18.64
CA PHE A 535 -82.79 -58.33 -18.34
C PHE A 535 -81.83 -58.16 -17.16
N ARG A 536 -80.71 -57.44 -17.38
CA ARG A 536 -79.73 -57.11 -16.34
C ARG A 536 -78.87 -55.93 -16.74
N ILE A 537 -79.11 -54.76 -16.16
CA ILE A 537 -78.29 -53.57 -16.44
C ILE A 537 -77.13 -53.47 -15.45
N VAL A 538 -75.96 -53.11 -15.96
CA VAL A 538 -74.80 -52.73 -15.15
C VAL A 538 -74.40 -51.33 -15.54
N CYS A 539 -74.30 -50.44 -14.56
CA CYS A 539 -73.84 -49.08 -14.79
C CYS A 539 -72.48 -48.88 -14.16
N VAL A 540 -71.67 -48.06 -14.81
CA VAL A 540 -70.37 -47.62 -14.34
C VAL A 540 -70.29 -46.11 -14.53
N ASP A 541 -69.67 -45.45 -13.57
CA ASP A 541 -69.30 -44.05 -13.69
C ASP A 541 -67.80 -43.96 -13.98
N ARG A 542 -67.40 -42.92 -14.71
CA ARG A 542 -65.98 -42.64 -14.92
C ARG A 542 -65.37 -41.98 -13.69
N ASP A 543 -66.16 -41.21 -12.97
CA ASP A 543 -65.78 -40.60 -11.71
C ASP A 543 -65.38 -41.69 -10.69
N SER A 544 -64.43 -41.39 -9.80
CA SER A 544 -64.01 -42.31 -8.75
C SER A 544 -65.10 -42.52 -7.70
N SER A 545 -65.99 -41.55 -7.54
CA SER A 545 -67.23 -41.63 -6.77
C SER A 545 -68.34 -40.81 -7.45
N PRO A 546 -69.55 -41.39 -7.62
CA PRO A 546 -70.08 -42.50 -6.84
C PRO A 546 -70.27 -43.80 -7.60
N ARG A 547 -70.27 -44.89 -6.83
CA ARG A 547 -70.44 -46.27 -7.37
C ARG A 547 -71.84 -46.84 -7.13
N ALA A 548 -72.74 -46.02 -6.61
CA ALA A 548 -74.11 -46.39 -6.26
C ALA A 548 -75.07 -45.46 -7.01
N PHE A 549 -75.93 -46.06 -7.83
CA PHE A 549 -76.85 -45.30 -8.69
C PHE A 549 -78.30 -45.44 -8.23
N ARG A 550 -79.15 -44.53 -8.70
CA ARG A 550 -80.61 -44.66 -8.64
C ARG A 550 -81.21 -44.83 -10.02
N TYR A 551 -82.16 -45.74 -10.12
CA TYR A 551 -82.83 -46.12 -11.35
C TYR A 551 -84.27 -45.67 -11.31
N PHE A 552 -84.69 -44.88 -12.29
CA PHE A 552 -86.06 -44.41 -12.39
C PHE A 552 -86.56 -44.46 -13.82
N ILE A 553 -87.81 -44.90 -13.98
CA ILE A 553 -88.47 -44.93 -15.28
C ILE A 553 -89.16 -43.58 -15.46
N ASN A 554 -88.57 -42.72 -16.29
CA ASN A 554 -89.04 -41.34 -16.49
C ASN A 554 -90.31 -41.28 -17.35
N SER A 555 -90.45 -42.18 -18.33
CA SER A 555 -91.62 -42.20 -19.22
C SER A 555 -91.83 -43.58 -19.87
N GLY A 556 -93.04 -43.81 -20.39
CA GLY A 556 -93.41 -45.03 -21.12
C GLY A 556 -93.93 -46.19 -20.28
N ASN A 557 -93.89 -46.08 -18.94
CA ASN A 557 -94.39 -47.08 -18.00
C ASN A 557 -95.88 -46.90 -17.70
N MET A 558 -96.73 -47.14 -18.69
CA MET A 558 -98.19 -47.05 -18.50
C MET A 558 -98.64 -48.04 -17.42
N ASN A 559 -99.60 -47.61 -16.59
CA ASN A 559 -100.15 -48.41 -15.48
C ASN A 559 -99.12 -48.95 -14.47
N ASN A 560 -97.89 -48.40 -14.47
CA ASN A 560 -96.79 -48.74 -13.58
C ASN A 560 -96.46 -50.24 -13.53
N HIS A 561 -96.53 -50.94 -14.67
CA HIS A 561 -96.23 -52.38 -14.76
C HIS A 561 -94.79 -52.72 -14.45
N PHE A 562 -93.85 -51.82 -14.66
CA PHE A 562 -92.42 -52.10 -14.49
C PHE A 562 -91.81 -51.32 -13.33
N ALA A 563 -90.89 -51.93 -12.60
CA ALA A 563 -90.08 -51.26 -11.60
C ALA A 563 -88.67 -51.86 -11.56
N PHE A 564 -87.70 -51.10 -11.04
CA PHE A 564 -86.34 -51.58 -10.83
C PHE A 564 -86.18 -52.15 -9.42
N SER A 565 -85.47 -53.28 -9.31
CA SER A 565 -85.13 -53.91 -8.04
C SER A 565 -83.66 -54.36 -8.03
N PRO A 566 -82.80 -53.80 -7.15
CA PRO A 566 -83.07 -52.62 -6.33
C PRO A 566 -83.19 -51.35 -7.21
N SER A 567 -84.05 -50.41 -6.82
CA SER A 567 -84.18 -49.12 -7.50
C SER A 567 -83.06 -48.13 -7.14
N ALA A 568 -82.23 -48.45 -6.15
CA ALA A 568 -81.18 -47.59 -5.64
C ALA A 568 -80.10 -48.41 -4.91
N GLY A 569 -78.87 -47.91 -4.88
CA GLY A 569 -77.82 -48.37 -3.97
C GLY A 569 -77.01 -49.57 -4.48
N SER A 570 -77.13 -49.85 -5.77
CA SER A 570 -76.39 -50.89 -6.47
C SER A 570 -75.95 -50.35 -7.82
N ASN A 571 -74.84 -50.88 -8.35
CA ASN A 571 -74.42 -50.66 -9.73
C ASN A 571 -75.09 -51.63 -10.72
N ILE A 572 -75.84 -52.60 -10.19
CA ILE A 572 -76.59 -53.60 -10.94
C ILE A 572 -78.05 -53.51 -10.53
N SER A 573 -78.95 -53.46 -11.51
CA SER A 573 -80.39 -53.50 -11.25
C SER A 573 -81.11 -54.41 -12.25
N GLN A 574 -82.25 -54.95 -11.82
CA GLN A 574 -83.12 -55.81 -12.62
C GLN A 574 -84.49 -55.15 -12.74
N LEU A 575 -85.18 -55.43 -13.85
CA LEU A 575 -86.54 -54.97 -14.10
C LEU A 575 -87.47 -56.06 -13.60
N ILE A 576 -88.36 -55.70 -12.69
CA ILE A 576 -89.42 -56.56 -12.16
C ILE A 576 -90.76 -56.14 -12.72
N LEU A 577 -91.68 -57.10 -12.81
CA LEU A 577 -93.08 -56.81 -13.03
C LEU A 577 -93.71 -56.34 -11.70
N ALA A 578 -94.06 -55.06 -11.61
CA ALA A 578 -94.64 -54.43 -10.42
C ALA A 578 -96.17 -54.57 -10.34
N SER A 579 -96.85 -54.64 -11.48
CA SER A 579 -98.31 -54.87 -11.54
C SER A 579 -98.67 -55.81 -12.69
N ARG A 580 -99.72 -56.61 -12.50
CA ARG A 580 -100.19 -57.59 -13.49
C ARG A 580 -100.71 -56.88 -14.74
N PHE A 581 -100.52 -57.48 -15.92
CA PHE A 581 -101.22 -57.04 -17.13
C PHE A 581 -102.69 -57.48 -17.07
N ASP A 582 -103.59 -56.60 -17.47
CA ASP A 582 -105.03 -56.85 -17.55
C ASP A 582 -105.49 -56.96 -19.00
N TYR A 583 -105.31 -58.16 -19.53
CA TYR A 583 -105.74 -58.53 -20.88
C TYR A 583 -107.27 -58.68 -20.99
N ASP A 584 -107.91 -59.19 -19.94
CA ASP A 584 -109.30 -59.65 -19.99
C ASP A 584 -110.32 -58.53 -19.75
N ASN A 585 -110.00 -57.52 -18.91
CA ASN A 585 -110.92 -56.43 -18.59
C ASN A 585 -110.60 -55.11 -19.33
N GLY A 586 -109.62 -55.12 -20.23
CA GLY A 586 -109.34 -54.01 -21.16
C GLY A 586 -108.69 -52.77 -20.54
N LEU A 587 -108.15 -52.85 -19.32
CA LEU A 587 -107.37 -51.74 -18.72
C LEU A 587 -106.06 -51.47 -19.48
N ASP A 588 -105.47 -52.51 -20.08
CA ASP A 588 -104.27 -52.37 -20.91
C ASP A 588 -104.63 -52.38 -22.40
N THR A 589 -104.44 -51.24 -23.07
CA THR A 589 -104.66 -51.08 -24.52
C THR A 589 -103.35 -51.06 -25.31
N ILE A 590 -102.21 -51.03 -24.63
CA ILE A 590 -100.87 -50.94 -25.22
C ILE A 590 -100.05 -52.15 -24.78
N TRP A 591 -99.51 -52.87 -25.78
CA TRP A 591 -98.72 -54.09 -25.59
C TRP A 591 -97.24 -53.92 -25.99
N ASN A 592 -96.87 -52.73 -26.49
CA ASN A 592 -95.50 -52.38 -26.83
C ASN A 592 -95.09 -51.17 -25.99
N TYR A 593 -94.30 -51.41 -24.94
CA TYR A 593 -93.82 -50.39 -24.03
C TYR A 593 -92.46 -49.88 -24.48
N LYS A 594 -92.29 -48.56 -24.52
CA LYS A 594 -91.00 -47.90 -24.77
C LYS A 594 -90.62 -47.10 -23.52
N LEU A 595 -89.89 -47.73 -22.62
CA LEU A 595 -89.49 -47.12 -21.35
C LEU A 595 -88.23 -46.27 -21.57
N ARG A 596 -88.27 -45.02 -21.12
CA ARG A 596 -87.07 -44.18 -20.95
C ARG A 596 -86.64 -44.26 -19.50
N VAL A 597 -85.49 -44.86 -19.27
CA VAL A 597 -84.92 -45.07 -17.94
C VAL A 597 -83.81 -44.07 -17.74
N TYR A 598 -83.83 -43.38 -16.62
CA TYR A 598 -82.75 -42.51 -16.17
C TYR A 598 -82.02 -43.16 -15.01
N ILE A 599 -80.71 -42.95 -14.98
CA ILE A 599 -79.80 -43.45 -13.98
C ILE A 599 -79.06 -42.23 -13.45
N THR A 600 -79.21 -41.91 -12.17
CA THR A 600 -78.48 -40.82 -11.53
C THR A 600 -77.38 -41.36 -10.63
N ASP A 601 -76.25 -40.70 -10.65
CA ASP A 601 -75.08 -40.84 -9.79
C ASP A 601 -75.23 -40.06 -8.48
N ASP A 602 -76.43 -39.82 -7.99
CA ASP A 602 -76.63 -38.95 -6.84
C ASP A 602 -76.13 -39.58 -5.51
N ASN A 603 -75.36 -40.67 -5.53
CA ASN A 603 -74.78 -41.39 -4.40
C ASN A 603 -75.75 -41.64 -3.23
N LEU A 604 -77.05 -41.83 -3.53
CA LEU A 604 -78.10 -41.92 -2.50
C LEU A 604 -78.23 -40.69 -1.58
N LEU A 605 -77.81 -39.52 -2.05
CA LEU A 605 -77.96 -38.25 -1.34
C LEU A 605 -79.41 -38.02 -0.93
N THR A 606 -79.59 -37.40 0.24
CA THR A 606 -80.90 -36.94 0.72
C THR A 606 -81.42 -35.81 -0.15
N SER A 607 -82.74 -35.58 -0.13
CA SER A 607 -83.38 -34.51 -0.92
C SER A 607 -82.77 -33.12 -0.68
N THR A 608 -82.30 -32.84 0.54
CA THR A 608 -81.61 -31.59 0.90
C THR A 608 -80.25 -31.46 0.22
N ASN A 609 -79.48 -32.55 0.15
CA ASN A 609 -78.12 -32.54 -0.39
C ASN A 609 -78.12 -32.62 -1.92
N ARG A 610 -79.19 -33.13 -2.53
CA ARG A 610 -79.40 -33.12 -3.99
C ARG A 610 -79.48 -31.71 -4.59
N ALA A 611 -79.94 -30.72 -3.83
CA ALA A 611 -80.13 -29.36 -4.35
C ALA A 611 -78.80 -28.61 -4.58
N THR A 612 -77.71 -29.06 -3.97
CA THR A 612 -76.38 -28.43 -4.03
C THR A 612 -75.31 -29.32 -4.64
N ALA A 613 -75.61 -30.60 -4.90
CA ALA A 613 -74.69 -31.53 -5.54
C ALA A 613 -74.80 -31.42 -7.06
N LEU A 614 -73.67 -31.53 -7.75
CA LEU A 614 -73.66 -31.83 -9.17
C LEU A 614 -74.07 -33.29 -9.32
N ILE A 615 -75.07 -33.55 -10.17
CA ILE A 615 -75.67 -34.87 -10.38
C ILE A 615 -75.78 -35.04 -11.88
N GLU A 616 -75.11 -36.04 -12.42
CA GLU A 616 -75.20 -36.38 -13.82
C GLU A 616 -76.20 -37.53 -14.04
N THR A 617 -76.79 -37.56 -15.24
CA THR A 617 -77.88 -38.48 -15.55
C THR A 617 -77.61 -39.26 -16.82
N GLY A 618 -77.37 -40.56 -16.65
CA GLY A 618 -77.34 -41.55 -17.72
C GLY A 618 -78.73 -41.92 -18.20
N THR A 619 -78.85 -42.35 -19.46
CA THR A 619 -80.14 -42.77 -20.04
C THR A 619 -80.06 -44.13 -20.73
N VAL A 620 -81.09 -44.96 -20.54
CA VAL A 620 -81.25 -46.28 -21.17
C VAL A 620 -82.65 -46.40 -21.75
N MET A 621 -82.76 -46.97 -22.95
CA MET A 621 -84.05 -47.19 -23.62
C MET A 621 -84.44 -48.67 -23.61
N LEU A 622 -85.64 -48.98 -23.11
CA LEU A 622 -86.18 -50.35 -23.07
C LEU A 622 -87.40 -50.46 -23.98
N SER A 623 -87.38 -51.40 -24.92
CA SER A 623 -88.53 -51.76 -25.76
C SER A 623 -89.05 -53.12 -25.33
N ILE A 624 -90.23 -53.15 -24.70
CA ILE A 624 -90.82 -54.37 -24.16
C ILE A 624 -92.09 -54.69 -24.92
N LYS A 625 -92.12 -55.84 -25.59
CA LYS A 625 -93.30 -56.38 -26.26
C LYS A 625 -93.96 -57.42 -25.36
N VAL A 626 -95.18 -57.15 -24.93
CA VAL A 626 -95.98 -58.12 -24.18
C VAL A 626 -96.67 -59.05 -25.18
N ILE A 627 -96.44 -60.34 -25.04
CA ILE A 627 -97.01 -61.38 -25.92
C ILE A 627 -98.11 -62.16 -25.18
N PRO A 628 -99.22 -62.49 -25.85
CA PRO A 628 -100.24 -63.37 -25.28
C PRO A 628 -99.63 -64.74 -24.92
N LYS A 629 -100.22 -65.45 -23.96
CA LYS A 629 -99.87 -66.87 -23.73
C LYS A 629 -99.99 -67.63 -25.07
N PRO A 630 -99.09 -68.57 -25.40
CA PRO A 630 -99.32 -69.44 -26.55
C PRO A 630 -100.63 -70.20 -26.35
N THR A 631 -101.62 -69.90 -27.19
CA THR A 631 -102.88 -70.65 -27.22
C THR A 631 -102.54 -72.06 -27.68
N THR A 632 -102.54 -73.01 -26.75
CA THR A 632 -102.46 -74.43 -27.07
C THR A 632 -103.74 -74.78 -27.80
N THR A 633 -103.71 -74.83 -29.14
CA THR A 633 -104.83 -75.38 -29.92
C THR A 633 -104.87 -76.88 -29.67
N VAL A 634 -105.77 -77.30 -28.78
CA VAL A 634 -106.11 -78.72 -28.57
C VAL A 634 -106.94 -79.16 -29.77
N ALA A 635 -106.34 -79.97 -30.65
CA ALA A 635 -107.09 -80.71 -31.66
C ALA A 635 -107.74 -81.93 -30.99
N THR A 636 -109.07 -82.02 -31.02
CA THR A 636 -109.87 -83.19 -30.63
C THR A 636 -109.90 -84.19 -31.78
N THR A 637 -109.29 -85.38 -31.70
CA THR A 637 -109.89 -86.71 -31.40
C THR A 637 -108.94 -87.81 -31.96
N PRO A 638 -109.11 -89.11 -31.65
CA PRO A 638 -108.94 -89.82 -30.38
C PRO A 638 -107.75 -90.84 -30.38
N ALA A 639 -107.47 -91.41 -29.19
CA ALA A 639 -106.67 -92.62 -28.91
C ALA A 639 -105.12 -92.54 -28.88
N ILE A 640 -104.56 -92.40 -27.68
CA ILE A 640 -103.82 -93.43 -26.91
C ILE A 640 -103.26 -92.74 -25.66
N THR A 641 -103.65 -93.24 -24.48
CA THR A 641 -103.24 -92.73 -23.17
C THR A 641 -101.89 -93.31 -22.78
N LEU A 642 -100.85 -92.49 -22.71
CA LEU A 642 -99.59 -92.80 -22.00
C LEU A 642 -99.53 -91.93 -20.75
N LEU A 643 -99.86 -92.53 -19.61
CA LEU A 643 -99.68 -91.95 -18.28
C LEU A 643 -98.21 -92.05 -17.87
N ILE A 644 -97.50 -90.92 -17.83
CA ILE A 644 -96.25 -90.80 -17.09
C ILE A 644 -96.52 -89.83 -15.93
N SER A 645 -96.73 -90.43 -14.77
CA SER A 645 -96.77 -89.76 -13.47
C SER A 645 -95.36 -89.80 -12.88
N THR A 646 -94.76 -88.65 -12.59
CA THR A 646 -93.58 -88.57 -11.70
C THR A 646 -93.98 -87.85 -10.43
N GLU A 647 -94.20 -88.65 -9.38
CA GLU A 647 -94.28 -88.21 -7.99
C GLU A 647 -92.89 -87.82 -7.47
N ASN A 648 -92.85 -86.78 -6.62
CA ASN A 648 -91.67 -86.39 -5.87
C ASN A 648 -91.40 -87.39 -4.75
N ILE A 649 -90.28 -88.11 -4.83
CA ILE A 649 -89.78 -88.97 -3.75
C ILE A 649 -88.83 -88.16 -2.87
N TYR A 650 -89.24 -87.88 -1.62
CA TYR A 650 -88.33 -87.53 -0.54
C TYR A 650 -87.55 -88.78 -0.11
N SER A 651 -86.22 -88.69 -0.06
CA SER A 651 -85.34 -89.74 0.46
C SER A 651 -84.78 -89.30 1.82
N GLU A 652 -85.19 -89.99 2.88
CA GLU A 652 -84.51 -89.95 4.17
C GLU A 652 -83.25 -90.83 4.12
N THR A 653 -82.06 -90.24 4.32
CA THR A 653 -80.87 -90.87 4.94
C THR A 653 -79.65 -89.93 4.87
N ALA A 654 -79.31 -89.28 5.99
CA ALA A 654 -77.93 -88.90 6.35
C ALA A 654 -77.89 -88.21 7.74
N TRP A 655 -78.06 -88.97 8.81
CA TRP A 655 -77.53 -88.57 10.11
C TRP A 655 -76.09 -89.07 10.19
N TYR A 656 -75.08 -88.18 10.19
CA TYR A 656 -73.76 -88.29 10.84
C TYR A 656 -72.76 -87.25 10.25
N VAL A 657 -72.90 -85.97 10.62
CA VAL A 657 -71.86 -84.94 10.34
C VAL A 657 -71.61 -83.90 11.47
N PRO A 658 -72.38 -83.73 12.57
CA PRO A 658 -72.04 -82.67 13.53
C PRO A 658 -70.92 -83.00 14.54
N PHE A 659 -70.37 -84.21 14.58
CA PHE A 659 -69.49 -84.61 15.69
C PHE A 659 -67.97 -84.31 15.49
N LEU A 660 -67.51 -83.94 14.28
CA LEU A 660 -66.08 -83.68 14.01
C LEU A 660 -65.70 -82.19 13.84
N ILE A 661 -66.67 -81.28 13.74
CA ILE A 661 -66.41 -79.84 13.53
C ILE A 661 -66.32 -79.06 14.86
N SER A 662 -67.01 -79.52 15.90
CA SER A 662 -67.03 -78.88 17.22
C SER A 662 -65.74 -79.09 18.01
N ILE A 663 -65.13 -80.29 17.96
CA ILE A 663 -63.88 -80.60 18.67
C ILE A 663 -62.68 -79.88 18.03
N GLY A 664 -62.64 -79.77 16.70
CA GLY A 664 -61.58 -79.05 15.99
C GLY A 664 -61.58 -77.54 16.26
N SER A 665 -62.76 -76.94 16.41
CA SER A 665 -62.91 -75.50 16.69
C SER A 665 -62.49 -75.12 18.12
N LEU A 666 -62.74 -76.02 19.09
CA LEU A 666 -62.34 -75.84 20.49
C LEU A 666 -60.82 -75.93 20.71
N LEU A 667 -60.14 -76.84 19.99
CA LEU A 667 -58.67 -76.96 20.07
C LEU A 667 -57.95 -75.76 19.44
N LEU A 668 -58.49 -75.18 18.36
CA LEU A 668 -57.91 -74.01 17.70
C LEU A 668 -58.01 -72.74 18.57
N LEU A 669 -59.15 -72.54 19.25
CA LEU A 669 -59.33 -71.43 20.19
C LEU A 669 -58.43 -71.57 21.43
N GLY A 670 -58.22 -72.80 21.91
CA GLY A 670 -57.28 -73.08 22.99
C GLY A 670 -55.82 -72.73 22.64
N LEU A 671 -55.37 -73.06 21.43
CA LEU A 671 -54.02 -72.74 20.95
C LEU A 671 -53.81 -71.21 20.82
N LEU A 672 -54.82 -70.48 20.32
CA LEU A 672 -54.77 -69.03 20.17
C LEU A 672 -54.75 -68.30 21.53
N GLY A 673 -55.50 -68.82 22.52
CA GLY A 673 -55.46 -68.34 23.90
C GLY A 673 -54.11 -68.58 24.58
N TYR A 674 -53.46 -69.72 24.33
CA TYR A 674 -52.15 -70.03 24.89
C TYR A 674 -51.03 -69.14 24.32
N LEU A 675 -51.05 -68.87 23.01
CA LEU A 675 -50.09 -67.98 22.35
C LEU A 675 -50.22 -66.52 22.81
N THR A 676 -51.45 -66.04 23.02
CA THR A 676 -51.70 -64.68 23.53
C THR A 676 -51.27 -64.52 24.99
N PHE A 677 -51.42 -65.57 25.82
CA PHE A 677 -50.91 -65.58 27.19
C PHE A 677 -49.37 -65.53 27.27
N LEU A 678 -48.66 -66.26 26.40
CA LEU A 678 -47.19 -66.21 26.32
C LEU A 678 -46.69 -64.82 25.90
N LEU A 679 -47.37 -64.17 24.95
CA LEU A 679 -47.07 -62.80 24.52
C LEU A 679 -47.29 -61.78 25.64
N ALA A 680 -48.39 -61.90 26.39
CA ALA A 680 -48.68 -61.03 27.53
C ALA A 680 -47.68 -61.21 28.68
N LYS A 681 -47.21 -62.44 28.94
CA LYS A 681 -46.16 -62.74 29.93
C LYS A 681 -44.82 -62.11 29.52
N TYR A 682 -44.46 -62.20 28.24
CA TYR A 682 -43.23 -61.61 27.69
C TYR A 682 -43.20 -60.08 27.79
N ILE A 683 -44.33 -59.41 27.51
CA ILE A 683 -44.46 -57.94 27.62
C ILE A 683 -44.37 -57.49 29.09
N ARG A 684 -44.89 -58.29 30.03
CA ARG A 684 -44.91 -57.95 31.46
C ARG A 684 -43.55 -58.14 32.15
N THR A 685 -42.66 -58.97 31.62
CA THR A 685 -41.31 -59.21 32.16
C THR A 685 -40.25 -58.24 31.66
N HIS A 686 -40.45 -57.59 30.49
CA HIS A 686 -39.42 -56.75 29.86
C HIS A 686 -39.77 -55.24 29.77
N CYS A 687 -40.84 -54.77 30.40
CA CYS A 687 -41.19 -53.34 30.48
C CYS A 687 -41.79 -52.96 31.86
N PRO A 688 -41.06 -52.23 32.73
CA PRO A 688 -41.62 -51.78 34.00
C PRO A 688 -42.54 -50.55 33.84
N ARG A 689 -43.67 -50.52 34.58
CA ARG A 689 -44.66 -49.43 34.60
C ARG A 689 -44.19 -48.25 35.47
N LYS A 690 -44.34 -47.01 34.97
CA LYS A 690 -44.25 -45.76 35.75
C LYS A 690 -45.48 -45.57 36.67
N PRO A 691 -45.34 -44.98 37.88
CA PRO A 691 -46.45 -44.77 38.80
C PRO A 691 -47.31 -43.54 38.45
N LYS A 692 -48.60 -43.63 38.82
CA LYS A 692 -49.65 -42.60 38.63
C LYS A 692 -49.41 -41.38 39.54
N ALA A 693 -49.54 -40.18 38.98
CA ALA A 693 -49.59 -38.91 39.73
C ALA A 693 -51.04 -38.46 39.95
N GLU A 694 -51.35 -38.12 41.20
CA GLU A 694 -52.59 -37.45 41.64
C GLU A 694 -52.68 -36.01 41.10
N LYS A 695 -53.91 -35.52 40.88
CA LYS A 695 -54.21 -34.11 40.61
C LYS A 695 -54.84 -33.46 41.84
N ARG A 696 -54.18 -32.42 42.37
CA ARG A 696 -54.80 -31.24 43.00
C ARG A 696 -54.48 -29.99 42.17
N PRO A 697 -55.29 -28.90 42.23
CA PRO A 697 -55.33 -27.91 41.15
C PRO A 697 -54.54 -26.61 41.41
N LEU A 698 -54.00 -26.10 40.29
CA LEU A 698 -53.78 -24.71 39.84
C LEU A 698 -53.39 -23.61 40.84
N ARG A 699 -52.15 -23.10 40.72
CA ARG A 699 -51.86 -21.66 40.85
C ARG A 699 -50.57 -21.22 40.12
N ASN A 700 -50.77 -20.31 39.17
CA ASN A 700 -49.96 -19.17 38.74
C ASN A 700 -48.41 -19.15 38.70
N LYS A 701 -47.96 -18.62 37.54
CA LYS A 701 -46.85 -17.69 37.26
C LYS A 701 -45.49 -18.25 36.79
N LYS A 702 -45.20 -17.84 35.54
CA LYS A 702 -43.98 -17.29 34.95
C LYS A 702 -42.70 -18.14 34.94
N SER A 703 -42.33 -18.45 33.71
CA SER A 703 -41.11 -19.03 33.17
C SER A 703 -39.89 -18.12 33.27
N TYR A 704 -38.75 -18.71 33.63
CA TYR A 704 -37.42 -18.32 33.20
C TYR A 704 -36.75 -19.56 32.61
N TYR A 705 -36.18 -19.42 31.42
CA TYR A 705 -35.46 -20.45 30.68
C TYR A 705 -34.01 -20.56 31.19
N GLN A 706 -33.55 -21.78 31.45
CA GLN A 706 -32.15 -22.19 31.29
C GLN A 706 -32.11 -23.66 30.84
N ARG A 707 -31.55 -23.88 29.64
CA ARG A 707 -30.90 -25.13 29.16
C ARG A 707 -29.50 -25.21 29.83
N PRO A 708 -28.74 -26.34 29.86
CA PRO A 708 -28.60 -27.33 28.75
C PRO A 708 -28.29 -28.81 29.12
N GLN A 709 -28.32 -29.66 28.07
CA GLN A 709 -27.52 -30.87 27.73
C GLN A 709 -27.26 -31.98 28.79
N SER A 710 -27.37 -33.29 28.50
CA SER A 710 -26.62 -34.06 27.49
C SER A 710 -27.14 -35.52 27.34
N SER A 711 -26.69 -36.19 26.26
CA SER A 711 -26.49 -37.66 26.03
C SER A 711 -27.67 -38.64 26.17
N SER A 712 -28.21 -39.23 25.10
CA SER A 712 -27.76 -40.45 24.36
C SER A 712 -27.77 -41.73 25.24
N TRP A 713 -28.70 -42.68 25.10
CA TRP A 713 -28.70 -43.84 24.17
C TRP A 713 -30.08 -44.60 24.23
N PRO A 714 -30.36 -45.64 23.39
CA PRO A 714 -31.46 -45.72 22.42
C PRO A 714 -32.74 -46.42 22.92
N ASN A 715 -33.89 -46.05 22.36
CA ASN A 715 -35.19 -46.58 22.75
C ASN A 715 -35.91 -47.27 21.57
N CYS A 716 -36.10 -48.58 21.71
CA CYS A 716 -37.29 -49.39 21.36
C CYS A 716 -38.05 -49.22 20.02
N ALA A 717 -37.56 -48.49 19.03
CA ALA A 717 -38.29 -48.30 17.76
C ALA A 717 -38.07 -49.43 16.72
N LYS A 718 -37.13 -50.36 16.95
CA LYS A 718 -36.75 -51.38 15.95
C LYS A 718 -37.42 -52.76 16.14
N ILE A 719 -38.25 -52.93 17.17
CA ILE A 719 -38.97 -54.20 17.45
C ILE A 719 -40.40 -54.19 16.88
N PHE A 720 -40.99 -53.01 16.64
CA PHE A 720 -42.33 -52.90 16.04
C PHE A 720 -42.38 -53.04 14.51
N GLN A 721 -41.25 -52.89 13.82
CA GLN A 721 -41.19 -53.04 12.35
C GLN A 721 -41.08 -54.50 11.87
N ASN A 722 -40.51 -55.41 12.66
CA ASN A 722 -40.34 -56.82 12.25
C ASN A 722 -41.56 -57.73 12.54
N ALA A 723 -42.55 -57.27 13.31
CA ALA A 723 -43.78 -58.04 13.56
C ALA A 723 -44.86 -57.87 12.46
N ARG A 724 -44.75 -56.85 11.60
CA ARG A 724 -45.73 -56.59 10.53
C ARG A 724 -45.40 -57.30 9.21
N GLN A 725 -44.20 -57.84 9.07
CA GLN A 725 -43.71 -58.43 7.81
C GLN A 725 -43.77 -59.97 7.77
N TYR A 726 -44.08 -60.64 8.89
CA TYR A 726 -44.27 -62.10 8.94
C TYR A 726 -45.73 -62.57 8.71
N MET A 727 -46.68 -61.64 8.54
CA MET A 727 -48.11 -61.95 8.34
C MET A 727 -48.62 -61.60 6.92
N LYS A 728 -47.71 -61.56 5.93
CA LYS A 728 -48.02 -61.47 4.49
C LYS A 728 -47.01 -62.29 3.69
N CYS A 729 -47.02 -63.62 3.85
CA CYS A 729 -46.53 -64.59 2.87
C CYS A 729 -46.71 -66.02 3.38
N LYS A 730 -47.88 -66.62 3.09
CA LYS A 730 -48.16 -68.05 2.89
C LYS A 730 -49.66 -68.30 3.12
N LEU A 731 -50.45 -68.24 2.05
CA LEU A 731 -51.61 -69.12 1.86
C LEU A 731 -52.06 -69.04 0.39
N LEU A 732 -51.24 -69.62 -0.48
CA LEU A 732 -51.59 -70.05 -1.82
C LEU A 732 -51.12 -71.50 -1.91
N LEU A 733 -52.03 -72.44 -1.65
CA LEU A 733 -52.06 -73.84 -2.13
C LEU A 733 -53.09 -74.62 -1.30
N PHE A 734 -53.88 -75.45 -2.00
CA PHE A 734 -55.07 -76.22 -1.60
C PHE A 734 -56.37 -75.40 -1.52
N SER A 735 -57.42 -75.65 -2.30
CA SER A 735 -57.71 -76.74 -3.25
C SER A 735 -58.93 -76.37 -4.11
N ARG A 736 -58.80 -76.48 -5.44
CA ARG A 736 -59.92 -76.76 -6.33
C ARG A 736 -59.93 -78.27 -6.54
N CYS A 737 -61.00 -78.95 -6.13
CA CYS A 737 -61.52 -80.09 -6.88
C CYS A 737 -62.97 -80.35 -6.46
N GLY A 738 -63.88 -79.94 -7.33
CA GLY A 738 -65.23 -80.48 -7.38
C GLY A 738 -65.19 -81.87 -8.04
N LEU A 739 -66.08 -82.75 -7.60
CA LEU A 739 -66.35 -84.02 -8.25
C LEU A 739 -67.76 -83.96 -8.85
N ARG A 740 -67.82 -83.89 -10.18
CA ARG A 740 -69.00 -84.22 -10.98
C ARG A 740 -68.83 -85.69 -11.40
N ARG A 741 -69.82 -86.54 -11.11
CA ARG A 741 -69.84 -87.96 -11.52
C ARG A 741 -70.11 -88.10 -13.03
N GLN A 742 -69.51 -89.17 -13.56
CA GLN A 742 -69.42 -89.66 -14.94
C GLN A 742 -70.77 -89.92 -15.63
N PHE A 743 -70.76 -89.95 -16.98
CA PHE A 743 -71.23 -91.10 -17.77
C PHE A 743 -70.69 -91.07 -19.23
N LEU A 744 -70.33 -92.27 -19.71
CA LEU A 744 -70.29 -92.80 -21.10
C LEU A 744 -69.22 -92.35 -22.15
N SER A 745 -68.23 -93.24 -22.29
CA SER A 745 -67.54 -93.82 -23.48
C SER A 745 -68.31 -93.85 -24.83
N PRO A 746 -67.72 -94.30 -25.97
CA PRO A 746 -66.41 -94.09 -26.61
C PRO A 746 -66.53 -93.64 -28.09
N GLY A 747 -65.40 -93.43 -28.77
CA GLY A 747 -65.32 -93.74 -30.21
C GLY A 747 -64.45 -92.81 -31.05
N LEU A 748 -63.37 -93.40 -31.58
CA LEU A 748 -62.71 -93.16 -32.88
C LEU A 748 -63.38 -92.08 -33.75
N HIS A 749 -62.65 -91.09 -34.26
CA HIS A 749 -61.55 -91.24 -35.22
C HIS A 749 -60.71 -89.97 -35.30
#